data_AF-A0A5J4P0W0-F1
#
_entry.id   AF-A0A5J4P0W0-F1
#
_cell.length_a   1.000
_cell.length_b   1.000
_cell.length_c   1.000
_cell.angle_alpha   90.00
_cell.angle_beta   90.00
_cell.angle_gamma   90.00
#
_symmetry.space_group_name_H-M   'P 1'
#
loop_
_entity.id
_entity.type
_entity.pdbx_description
1 polymer ?
#
loop_
_entity_poly.entity_id
_entity_poly.type
_entity_poly.pdbx_seq_one_letter_code
_entity_poly.pdbx_strand_id
1 'polypeptide(L)'
;MEVKMFLFNYKYCHLSEFNNIGVRTGESVLKSCSYTSVTVSSDTKTTFAVGSDKSLKEIVDSQITRELVSPDVLLTTVVSSRSGRMLFCGTQTGHLRSFVFPLTDRGDWQDFTGHCAPITKMKLTANDEFLVTVSDDCAVMVWRIQERDGRVTKTEKETSWAEEILITKTDLEEKNTIMAELKTRVDELKMENEYQLRLKDMNYNERIKELTEKFIQEMETLKTKNQLLKTEKEREEAYHEIQLQEVMEKHSREVQDLESASNQKLMMEYEKYQDLQANSQKKEEDYEKQLRTMEESRERMMEELTEFYDSKLTEKNSAMDTLNREIREQTMEYDVTKRLIEEDADREILETKIRYERRLREEREANARLKGESGIMKKKFSSLQKEIDEHREELKKYHTETQKLNSVIRHLEKDIQGLRKEIQERDETIQDKEKRIYDLKKKNQELEKFKFVLDYKIKELKKQIEPRENDIKNYKEQIQEMEAELERFHKQNGQLEITITELKQKHKSVENELIQERQATRDVEAMVRRVKTDLFNCVGLIQDPKALKSSIVALYKKHIHEDLAGDATVDADIQKEFARQREHLERSVCGLRKKLAKDSELHRIGYVRIMQENVTLIGEINNLRRELKLCRNRVTELEAALGLNRKQGENARQLLIQVAKNRPNAVLEVEFQQAQRALEAQQELIMQLQKRLESAGQNSNNPDDDVLNELQAVLCSNQISEAPAQSKQISPLITASKSLEGNKPSST
;
A
#
# COMPACT_ATOMS: atom_id res chain seq x y z
N MET A 1 -101.63 62.65 15.25
CA MET A 1 -100.32 63.18 15.67
C MET A 1 -99.69 63.88 14.48
N GLU A 2 -99.28 65.13 14.63
CA GLU A 2 -98.35 65.76 13.69
C GLU A 2 -96.94 65.28 14.08
N VAL A 3 -96.34 64.42 13.26
CA VAL A 3 -94.95 64.02 13.41
C VAL A 3 -94.12 65.05 12.66
N LYS A 4 -93.57 66.03 13.40
CA LYS A 4 -92.61 66.98 12.82
C LYS A 4 -91.35 66.22 12.41
N MET A 5 -91.05 66.17 11.11
CA MET A 5 -89.74 65.75 10.61
C MET A 5 -88.79 66.95 10.63
N PHE A 6 -87.63 66.80 11.25
CA PHE A 6 -86.59 67.82 11.27
C PHE A 6 -85.50 67.42 10.28
N LEU A 7 -85.30 68.22 9.23
CA LEU A 7 -84.26 67.99 8.23
C LEU A 7 -83.15 69.02 8.39
N PHE A 8 -81.91 68.54 8.50
CA PHE A 8 -80.72 69.38 8.50
C PHE A 8 -80.02 69.32 7.14
N ASN A 9 -79.62 70.47 6.60
CA ASN A 9 -78.87 70.55 5.36
C ASN A 9 -77.45 71.10 5.60
N TYR A 10 -76.48 70.19 5.54
CA TYR A 10 -75.04 70.44 5.75
C TYR A 10 -74.44 71.56 4.88
N LYS A 11 -75.10 71.98 3.77
CA LYS A 11 -74.59 73.06 2.93
C LYS A 11 -74.98 74.48 3.38
N TYR A 12 -75.95 74.65 4.28
CA TYR A 12 -76.59 75.96 4.49
C TYR A 12 -76.78 76.43 5.95
N CYS A 13 -76.37 75.64 6.96
CA CYS A 13 -76.53 76.00 8.38
C CYS A 13 -78.01 76.32 8.77
N HIS A 14 -78.95 75.59 8.14
CA HIS A 14 -80.38 75.71 8.37
C HIS A 14 -80.91 74.43 9.03
N LEU A 15 -81.59 74.58 10.17
CA LEU A 15 -82.46 73.54 10.73
C LEU A 15 -83.89 73.81 10.24
N SER A 16 -84.55 72.82 9.64
CA SER A 16 -85.89 72.99 9.05
C SER A 16 -86.88 71.99 9.64
N GLU A 17 -88.04 72.48 10.05
CA GLU A 17 -89.18 71.66 10.48
C GLU A 17 -90.09 71.37 9.28
N PHE A 18 -90.66 70.17 9.20
CA PHE A 18 -91.65 69.74 8.21
C PHE A 18 -92.77 68.94 8.87
N ASN A 19 -94.01 69.02 8.35
CA ASN A 19 -95.13 68.19 8.82
C ASN A 19 -95.18 66.81 8.13
N ASN A 20 -96.17 65.98 8.52
CA ASN A 20 -96.44 64.64 7.94
C ASN A 20 -96.55 64.60 6.40
N ILE A 21 -96.84 65.73 5.75
CA ILE A 21 -97.09 65.86 4.31
C ILE A 21 -95.85 66.45 3.60
N GLY A 22 -94.72 66.61 4.30
CA GLY A 22 -93.49 67.20 3.76
C GLY A 22 -93.54 68.71 3.55
N VAL A 23 -94.52 69.41 4.13
CA VAL A 23 -94.63 70.88 4.06
C VAL A 23 -93.79 71.50 5.18
N ARG A 24 -92.91 72.45 4.85
CA ARG A 24 -92.01 73.12 5.80
C ARG A 24 -92.80 74.00 6.77
N THR A 25 -92.66 73.79 8.08
CA THR A 25 -93.43 74.49 9.13
C THR A 25 -92.63 75.52 9.93
N GLY A 26 -91.30 75.48 9.88
CA GLY A 26 -90.42 76.38 10.62
C GLY A 26 -88.96 76.29 10.17
N GLU A 27 -88.16 77.29 10.51
CA GLU A 27 -86.71 77.26 10.30
C GLU A 27 -85.94 78.02 11.38
N SER A 28 -84.82 77.44 11.81
CA SER A 28 -83.86 78.10 12.70
C SER A 28 -82.50 78.18 12.01
N VAL A 29 -81.89 79.38 12.00
CA VAL A 29 -80.76 79.72 11.13
C VAL A 29 -79.69 80.45 11.93
N LEU A 30 -78.50 79.85 12.05
CA LEU A 30 -77.34 80.48 12.67
C LEU A 30 -76.15 80.44 11.72
N LYS A 31 -75.80 81.58 11.10
CA LYS A 31 -74.75 81.68 10.07
C LYS A 31 -73.34 81.32 10.57
N SER A 32 -73.13 81.28 11.88
CA SER A 32 -71.86 80.93 12.54
C SER A 32 -71.74 79.45 12.92
N CYS A 33 -72.79 78.63 12.77
CA CYS A 33 -72.77 77.23 13.21
C CYS A 33 -73.37 76.27 12.17
N SER A 34 -72.56 75.32 11.72
CA SER A 34 -73.11 74.11 11.10
C SER A 34 -73.47 73.14 12.23
N TYR A 35 -74.77 72.87 12.39
CA TYR A 35 -75.22 71.76 13.21
C TYR A 35 -74.66 70.43 12.67
N THR A 36 -74.46 69.46 13.56
CA THR A 36 -73.96 68.11 13.26
C THR A 36 -75.02 67.05 13.57
N SER A 37 -75.81 67.30 14.63
CA SER A 37 -76.88 66.42 15.08
C SER A 37 -78.01 67.21 15.74
N VAL A 38 -79.22 66.69 15.61
CA VAL A 38 -80.43 67.21 16.25
C VAL A 38 -81.21 66.06 16.92
N THR A 39 -81.85 66.36 18.05
CA THR A 39 -82.80 65.49 18.73
C THR A 39 -83.99 66.33 19.22
N VAL A 40 -85.13 65.70 19.48
CA VAL A 40 -86.38 66.38 19.84
C VAL A 40 -86.91 65.76 21.13
N SER A 41 -87.50 66.57 22.00
CA SER A 41 -88.19 66.10 23.21
C SER A 41 -89.40 65.22 22.89
N SER A 42 -89.81 64.39 23.84
CA SER A 42 -91.01 63.54 23.71
C SER A 42 -92.33 64.31 23.61
N ASP A 43 -92.37 65.59 24.02
CA ASP A 43 -93.51 66.49 23.80
C ASP A 43 -93.50 67.18 22.42
N THR A 44 -92.47 66.96 21.61
CA THR A 44 -92.25 67.54 20.26
C THR A 44 -92.14 69.06 20.18
N LYS A 45 -92.00 69.76 21.31
CA LYS A 45 -91.89 71.23 21.35
C LYS A 45 -90.47 71.75 21.42
N THR A 46 -89.58 71.05 22.12
CA THR A 46 -88.18 71.48 22.29
C THR A 46 -87.25 70.64 21.44
N THR A 47 -86.32 71.30 20.80
CA THR A 47 -85.36 70.70 19.87
C THR A 47 -83.96 71.01 20.36
N PHE A 48 -83.15 69.98 20.60
CA PHE A 48 -81.77 70.12 21.05
C PHE A 48 -80.84 69.86 19.87
N ALA A 49 -79.96 70.82 19.58
CA ALA A 49 -79.03 70.74 18.47
C ALA A 49 -77.59 71.02 18.93
N VAL A 50 -76.64 70.30 18.34
CA VAL A 50 -75.19 70.49 18.56
C VAL A 50 -74.50 70.79 17.23
N GLY A 51 -73.36 71.48 17.26
CA GLY A 51 -72.67 71.90 16.04
C GLY A 51 -71.26 72.44 16.20
N SER A 52 -70.77 73.07 15.12
CA SER A 52 -69.36 73.47 14.95
C SER A 52 -68.85 74.53 15.93
N ASP A 53 -69.73 75.25 16.60
CA ASP A 53 -69.40 76.26 17.64
C ASP A 53 -69.15 75.66 19.03
N LYS A 54 -69.10 74.32 19.14
CA LYS A 54 -69.03 73.54 20.39
C LYS A 54 -70.18 73.78 21.37
N SER A 55 -71.30 74.35 20.92
CA SER A 55 -72.47 74.56 21.78
C SER A 55 -73.47 73.41 21.71
N LEU A 56 -74.25 73.28 22.78
CA LEU A 56 -75.55 72.63 22.81
C LEU A 56 -76.62 73.73 22.87
N LYS A 57 -77.49 73.80 21.88
CA LYS A 57 -78.60 74.77 21.79
C LYS A 57 -79.94 74.11 22.09
N GLU A 58 -80.71 74.74 22.96
CA GLU A 58 -82.14 74.47 23.15
C GLU A 58 -82.93 75.41 22.23
N ILE A 59 -83.77 74.85 21.36
CA ILE A 59 -84.55 75.58 20.35
C ILE A 59 -86.03 75.29 20.60
N VAL A 60 -86.84 76.34 20.69
CA VAL A 60 -88.30 76.27 20.90
C VAL A 60 -88.96 77.28 19.96
N ASP A 61 -90.03 76.88 19.27
CA ASP A 61 -90.73 77.71 18.27
C ASP A 61 -89.78 78.38 17.27
N SER A 62 -88.80 77.60 16.77
CA SER A 62 -87.69 78.00 15.89
C SER A 62 -86.69 79.03 16.46
N GLN A 63 -86.86 79.53 17.68
CA GLN A 63 -85.92 80.44 18.35
C GLN A 63 -84.99 79.68 19.31
N ILE A 64 -83.73 80.12 19.41
CA ILE A 64 -82.77 79.56 20.39
C ILE A 64 -83.09 80.16 21.76
N THR A 65 -83.50 79.33 22.71
CA THR A 65 -83.89 79.75 24.06
C THR A 65 -82.76 79.66 25.08
N ARG A 66 -81.85 78.67 24.94
CA ARG A 66 -80.62 78.55 25.74
C ARG A 66 -79.47 78.04 24.88
N GLU A 67 -78.26 78.45 25.23
CA GLU A 67 -77.01 78.03 24.58
C GLU A 67 -75.97 77.66 25.65
N LEU A 68 -75.59 76.39 25.70
CA LEU A 68 -74.58 75.87 26.62
C LEU A 68 -73.29 75.59 25.84
N VAL A 69 -72.25 76.37 26.08
CA VAL A 69 -70.96 76.25 25.39
C VAL A 69 -70.08 75.22 26.09
N SER A 70 -69.60 74.22 25.34
CA SER A 70 -68.49 73.34 25.76
C SER A 70 -67.17 73.94 25.28
N PRO A 71 -66.39 74.64 26.12
CA PRO A 71 -65.15 75.28 25.66
C PRO A 71 -64.11 74.25 25.20
N ASP A 72 -64.04 73.10 25.87
CA ASP A 72 -62.96 72.13 25.70
C ASP A 72 -63.13 71.31 24.41
N VAL A 73 -64.26 70.61 24.27
CA VAL A 73 -64.46 69.58 23.23
C VAL A 73 -65.70 69.88 22.37
N LEU A 74 -65.60 69.60 21.07
CA LEU A 74 -66.72 69.69 20.13
C LEU A 74 -67.71 68.53 20.33
N LEU A 75 -69.00 68.87 20.32
CA LEU A 75 -70.10 67.92 20.45
C LEU A 75 -70.52 67.40 19.06
N THR A 76 -70.41 66.10 18.84
CA THR A 76 -70.66 65.45 17.54
C THR A 76 -72.11 65.04 17.36
N THR A 77 -72.73 64.52 18.42
CA THR A 77 -74.09 63.95 18.40
C THR A 77 -74.86 64.27 19.67
N VAL A 78 -76.19 64.28 19.61
CA VAL A 78 -77.07 64.56 20.77
C VAL A 78 -78.29 63.64 20.76
N VAL A 79 -78.70 63.15 21.94
CA VAL A 79 -79.87 62.28 22.14
C VAL A 79 -80.57 62.62 23.46
N SER A 80 -81.88 62.87 23.40
CA SER A 80 -82.75 63.05 24.57
C SER A 80 -83.50 61.75 24.91
N SER A 81 -83.68 61.48 26.20
CA SER A 81 -84.49 60.38 26.73
C SER A 81 -85.99 60.61 26.49
N ARG A 82 -86.73 59.54 26.20
CA ARG A 82 -88.19 59.62 25.99
C ARG A 82 -88.94 60.01 27.27
N SER A 83 -88.39 59.69 28.44
CA SER A 83 -88.87 60.19 29.75
C SER A 83 -88.77 61.72 29.92
N GLY A 84 -87.98 62.41 29.09
CA GLY A 84 -87.74 63.85 29.22
C GLY A 84 -86.88 64.26 30.41
N ARG A 85 -86.02 63.35 30.92
CA ARG A 85 -85.19 63.56 32.13
C ARG A 85 -83.68 63.47 31.93
N MET A 86 -83.21 63.05 30.76
CA MET A 86 -81.78 62.80 30.50
C MET A 86 -81.42 63.28 29.10
N LEU A 87 -80.26 63.94 28.98
CA LEU A 87 -79.74 64.44 27.71
C LEU A 87 -78.26 64.08 27.59
N PHE A 88 -77.93 63.33 26.54
CA PHE A 88 -76.59 62.82 26.28
C PHE A 88 -76.03 63.42 25.00
N CYS A 89 -74.75 63.80 25.01
CA CYS A 89 -74.00 64.24 23.85
C CYS A 89 -72.76 63.37 23.62
N GLY A 90 -72.47 63.08 22.37
CA GLY A 90 -71.20 62.48 21.95
C GLY A 90 -70.16 63.57 21.72
N THR A 91 -68.90 63.25 21.99
CA THR A 91 -67.79 64.19 21.82
C THR A 91 -66.80 63.71 20.75
N GLN A 92 -66.03 64.65 20.21
CA GLN A 92 -64.94 64.34 19.26
C GLN A 92 -63.80 63.51 19.88
N THR A 93 -63.66 63.48 21.22
CA THR A 93 -62.61 62.71 21.93
C THR A 93 -63.06 61.33 22.39
N GLY A 94 -64.21 60.82 21.91
CA GLY A 94 -64.72 59.50 22.28
C GLY A 94 -65.38 59.42 23.67
N HIS A 95 -65.54 60.57 24.34
CA HIS A 95 -66.23 60.63 25.62
C HIS A 95 -67.74 60.82 25.42
N LEU A 96 -68.53 60.18 26.26
CA LEU A 96 -69.97 60.34 26.37
C LEU A 96 -70.26 61.39 27.45
N ARG A 97 -70.85 62.53 27.08
CA ARG A 97 -71.20 63.61 28.00
C ARG A 97 -72.67 63.53 28.40
N SER A 98 -72.96 63.37 29.68
CA SER A 98 -74.30 63.48 30.24
C SER A 98 -74.50 64.89 30.80
N PHE A 99 -75.49 65.64 30.29
CA PHE A 99 -75.89 66.93 30.86
C PHE A 99 -76.90 66.72 31.99
N VAL A 100 -76.84 67.56 33.03
CA VAL A 100 -77.90 67.66 34.04
C VAL A 100 -79.14 68.27 33.38
N PHE A 101 -80.29 67.60 33.52
CA PHE A 101 -81.54 67.98 32.88
C PHE A 101 -82.66 68.14 33.94
N PRO A 102 -83.52 69.17 33.87
CA PRO A 102 -83.59 70.25 32.87
C PRO A 102 -82.34 71.15 32.83
N LEU A 103 -82.03 71.68 31.65
CA LEU A 103 -80.82 72.49 31.43
C LEU A 103 -80.91 73.83 32.18
N THR A 104 -79.94 74.09 33.06
CA THR A 104 -79.75 75.36 33.78
C THR A 104 -78.71 76.24 33.07
N ASP A 105 -78.73 77.56 33.30
CA ASP A 105 -77.83 78.52 32.63
C ASP A 105 -76.33 78.32 32.94
N ARG A 106 -75.99 77.46 33.91
CA ARG A 106 -74.60 77.07 34.22
C ARG A 106 -74.17 75.76 33.55
N GLY A 107 -75.13 74.93 33.12
CA GLY A 107 -74.89 73.71 32.35
C GLY A 107 -73.95 72.71 33.00
N ASP A 108 -74.31 72.13 34.14
CA ASP A 108 -73.51 71.05 34.74
C ASP A 108 -73.52 69.78 33.86
N TRP A 109 -72.36 69.15 33.66
CA TRP A 109 -72.23 67.89 32.92
C TRP A 109 -71.26 66.90 33.58
N GLN A 110 -71.37 65.62 33.18
CA GLN A 110 -70.46 64.54 33.57
C GLN A 110 -70.00 63.77 32.33
N ASP A 111 -68.68 63.59 32.20
CA ASP A 111 -68.07 62.84 31.09
C ASP A 111 -67.77 61.39 31.48
N PHE A 112 -68.07 60.47 30.57
CA PHE A 112 -67.83 59.04 30.66
C PHE A 112 -66.88 58.61 29.54
N THR A 113 -65.70 58.11 29.89
CA THR A 113 -64.68 57.64 28.94
C THR A 113 -65.01 56.24 28.42
N GLY A 114 -65.02 56.04 27.10
CA GLY A 114 -65.24 54.72 26.51
C GLY A 114 -64.56 54.55 25.15
N HIS A 115 -64.99 55.33 24.15
CA HIS A 115 -64.42 55.28 22.81
C HIS A 115 -63.04 55.96 22.73
N CYS A 116 -62.24 55.55 21.75
CA CYS A 116 -60.90 56.06 21.48
C CYS A 116 -60.84 57.03 20.30
N ALA A 117 -61.98 57.24 19.61
CA ALA A 117 -62.14 58.12 18.45
C ALA A 117 -63.50 58.86 18.54
N PRO A 118 -63.82 59.80 17.61
CA PRO A 118 -65.08 60.55 17.64
C PRO A 118 -66.33 59.65 17.67
N ILE A 119 -67.29 59.98 18.54
CA ILE A 119 -68.60 59.29 18.54
C ILE A 119 -69.41 59.79 17.33
N THR A 120 -69.62 58.93 16.34
CA THR A 120 -70.29 59.26 15.06
C THR A 120 -71.81 59.13 15.13
N LYS A 121 -72.33 58.20 15.95
CA LYS A 121 -73.76 58.03 16.17
C LYS A 121 -74.10 57.53 17.57
N MET A 122 -75.28 57.92 18.03
CA MET A 122 -75.83 57.56 19.33
C MET A 122 -77.33 57.30 19.22
N LYS A 123 -77.86 56.34 19.98
CA LYS A 123 -79.30 56.09 20.09
C LYS A 123 -79.67 55.45 21.43
N LEU A 124 -80.70 55.98 22.08
CA LEU A 124 -81.33 55.35 23.25
C LEU A 124 -82.29 54.23 22.82
N THR A 125 -82.39 53.18 23.61
CA THR A 125 -83.43 52.15 23.47
C THR A 125 -84.81 52.70 23.81
N ALA A 126 -85.86 52.02 23.35
CA ALA A 126 -87.24 52.44 23.56
C ALA A 126 -87.63 52.58 25.05
N ASN A 127 -87.01 51.81 25.93
CA ASN A 127 -87.23 51.82 27.38
C ASN A 127 -86.29 52.75 28.16
N ASP A 128 -85.44 53.55 27.49
CA ASP A 128 -84.39 54.39 28.08
C ASP A 128 -83.39 53.62 29.01
N GLU A 129 -83.33 52.28 28.95
CA GLU A 129 -82.41 51.47 29.78
C GLU A 129 -80.97 51.43 29.22
N PHE A 130 -80.81 51.50 27.90
CA PHE A 130 -79.51 51.42 27.25
C PHE A 130 -79.31 52.56 26.25
N LEU A 131 -78.08 53.08 26.21
CA LEU A 131 -77.58 53.98 25.19
C LEU A 131 -76.58 53.22 24.34
N VAL A 132 -76.82 53.14 23.04
CA VAL A 132 -75.87 52.58 22.07
C VAL A 132 -75.08 53.72 21.44
N THR A 133 -73.75 53.62 21.47
CA THR A 133 -72.83 54.58 20.83
C THR A 133 -71.96 53.86 19.79
N VAL A 134 -71.69 54.56 18.69
CA VAL A 134 -70.86 54.12 17.56
C VAL A 134 -69.80 55.16 17.31
N SER A 135 -68.59 54.74 16.97
CA SER A 135 -67.39 55.59 16.86
C SER A 135 -66.56 55.24 15.63
N ASP A 136 -65.70 56.16 15.20
CA ASP A 136 -64.70 55.94 14.14
C ASP A 136 -63.61 54.91 14.53
N ASP A 137 -63.56 54.46 15.79
CA ASP A 137 -62.70 53.36 16.26
C ASP A 137 -63.22 51.96 15.88
N CYS A 138 -64.24 51.89 15.03
CA CYS A 138 -64.96 50.69 14.61
C CYS A 138 -65.65 49.91 15.76
N ALA A 139 -65.71 50.46 16.98
CA ALA A 139 -66.43 49.84 18.08
C ALA A 139 -67.88 50.34 18.18
N VAL A 140 -68.73 49.47 18.75
CA VAL A 140 -70.08 49.80 19.20
C VAL A 140 -70.14 49.49 20.69
N MET A 141 -70.51 50.49 21.50
CA MET A 141 -70.63 50.33 22.96
C MET A 141 -72.09 50.45 23.39
N VAL A 142 -72.48 49.60 24.35
CA VAL A 142 -73.82 49.58 24.94
C VAL A 142 -73.70 49.98 26.41
N TRP A 143 -74.08 51.21 26.71
CA TRP A 143 -74.04 51.78 28.05
C TRP A 143 -75.35 51.47 28.76
N ARG A 144 -75.28 50.84 29.94
CA ARG A 144 -76.47 50.66 30.79
C ARG A 144 -76.71 51.92 31.61
N ILE A 145 -77.89 52.51 31.46
CA ILE A 145 -78.31 53.72 32.15
C ILE A 145 -78.87 53.36 33.53
N GLN A 146 -78.61 54.21 34.52
CA GLN A 146 -79.20 54.10 35.85
C GLN A 146 -79.65 55.51 36.29
N GLU A 147 -80.95 55.73 36.48
CA GLU A 147 -81.44 56.96 37.12
C GLU A 147 -80.92 57.00 38.57
N ARG A 148 -80.27 58.10 38.94
CA ARG A 148 -79.68 58.30 40.27
C ARG A 148 -80.73 58.40 41.41
N ASP A 149 -82.00 58.58 41.06
CA ASP A 149 -83.09 58.95 41.98
C ASP A 149 -84.08 57.80 42.28
N GLY A 150 -83.87 56.60 41.73
CA GLY A 150 -84.53 55.35 42.14
C GLY A 150 -86.05 55.24 41.91
N ARG A 151 -86.70 56.23 41.31
CA ARG A 151 -88.16 56.26 41.10
C ARG A 151 -88.56 55.44 39.87
N VAL A 152 -88.73 54.13 40.07
CA VAL A 152 -89.15 53.12 39.07
C VAL A 152 -90.15 53.70 38.05
N THR A 153 -89.64 53.98 36.85
CA THR A 153 -90.45 54.40 35.71
C THR A 153 -91.40 53.28 35.34
N LYS A 154 -92.69 53.58 35.14
CA LYS A 154 -93.65 52.59 34.62
C LYS A 154 -93.17 52.15 33.24
N THR A 155 -92.88 50.86 33.08
CA THR A 155 -92.61 50.26 31.78
C THR A 155 -93.80 50.49 30.87
N GLU A 156 -93.66 51.35 29.86
CA GLU A 156 -94.67 51.46 28.80
C GLU A 156 -94.78 50.12 28.06
N LYS A 157 -95.96 49.83 27.52
CA LYS A 157 -96.21 48.56 26.84
C LYS A 157 -95.21 48.33 25.71
N GLU A 158 -94.83 47.06 25.53
CA GLU A 158 -94.06 46.61 24.37
C GLU A 158 -94.67 47.18 23.09
N THR A 159 -93.83 47.80 22.26
CA THR A 159 -94.29 48.35 20.98
C THR A 159 -94.53 47.17 20.04
N SER A 160 -95.81 46.87 19.80
CA SER A 160 -96.20 45.81 18.87
C SER A 160 -95.56 46.05 17.49
N TRP A 161 -94.91 45.02 16.95
CA TRP A 161 -94.37 45.04 15.60
C TRP A 161 -95.50 45.32 14.60
N ALA A 162 -95.23 46.13 13.58
CA ALA A 162 -96.19 46.37 12.51
C ALA A 162 -96.23 45.14 11.59
N GLU A 163 -97.36 44.43 11.54
CA GLU A 163 -97.60 43.30 10.63
C GLU A 163 -97.96 43.74 9.20
N GLU A 164 -97.87 45.04 8.90
CA GLU A 164 -98.17 45.60 7.57
C GLU A 164 -97.08 45.24 6.55
N ILE A 165 -97.37 44.26 5.70
CA ILE A 165 -96.52 43.89 4.56
C ILE A 165 -96.60 45.01 3.51
N LEU A 166 -95.60 45.89 3.52
CA LEU A 166 -95.42 46.98 2.53
C LEU A 166 -94.90 46.47 1.17
N ILE A 167 -95.39 45.31 0.71
CA ILE A 167 -95.02 44.65 -0.54
C ILE A 167 -96.29 44.14 -1.21
N THR A 168 -96.46 44.46 -2.49
CA THR A 168 -97.60 44.02 -3.30
C THR A 168 -97.60 42.51 -3.51
N LYS A 169 -98.80 41.90 -3.54
CA LYS A 169 -98.98 40.44 -3.67
C LYS A 169 -98.32 39.86 -4.93
N THR A 170 -98.33 40.63 -6.02
CA THR A 170 -97.61 40.37 -7.28
C THR A 170 -96.12 40.14 -7.05
N ASP A 171 -95.46 41.07 -6.35
CA ASP A 171 -94.02 41.06 -6.14
C ASP A 171 -93.62 39.88 -5.24
N LEU A 172 -94.46 39.52 -4.26
CA LEU A 172 -94.26 38.32 -3.46
C LEU A 172 -94.40 37.04 -4.29
N GLU A 173 -95.36 36.99 -5.22
CA GLU A 173 -95.54 35.87 -6.16
C GLU A 173 -94.37 35.76 -7.14
N GLU A 174 -93.87 36.87 -7.69
CA GLU A 174 -92.65 36.94 -8.51
C GLU A 174 -91.39 36.51 -7.75
N LYS A 175 -91.22 36.94 -6.49
CA LYS A 175 -90.09 36.47 -5.66
C LYS A 175 -90.18 34.97 -5.38
N ASN A 176 -91.39 34.41 -5.22
CA ASN A 176 -91.58 32.99 -5.03
C ASN A 176 -91.30 32.17 -6.30
N THR A 177 -91.67 32.65 -7.50
CA THR A 177 -91.31 31.97 -8.76
C THR A 177 -89.81 32.03 -9.03
N ILE A 178 -89.18 33.20 -8.86
CA ILE A 178 -87.71 33.35 -8.96
C ILE A 178 -86.99 32.45 -7.94
N MET A 179 -87.52 32.31 -6.71
CA MET A 179 -86.95 31.40 -5.71
C MET A 179 -87.09 29.92 -6.11
N ALA A 180 -88.18 29.53 -6.79
CA ALA A 180 -88.36 28.19 -7.31
C ALA A 180 -87.38 27.88 -8.46
N GLU A 181 -87.22 28.81 -9.41
CA GLU A 181 -86.27 28.70 -10.53
C GLU A 181 -84.81 28.64 -10.06
N LEU A 182 -84.44 29.47 -9.08
CA LEU A 182 -83.11 29.41 -8.46
C LEU A 182 -82.88 28.07 -7.74
N LYS A 183 -83.93 27.49 -7.16
CA LYS A 183 -83.85 26.19 -6.46
C LYS A 183 -83.66 25.03 -7.44
N THR A 184 -84.43 24.98 -8.54
CA THR A 184 -84.20 23.98 -9.59
C THR A 184 -82.83 24.16 -10.22
N ARG A 185 -82.37 25.40 -10.46
CA ARG A 185 -81.04 25.67 -11.02
C ARG A 185 -79.90 25.26 -10.08
N VAL A 186 -80.08 25.37 -8.76
CA VAL A 186 -79.15 24.86 -7.76
C VAL A 186 -79.11 23.33 -7.75
N ASP A 187 -80.25 22.66 -7.89
CA ASP A 187 -80.31 21.20 -7.91
C ASP A 187 -79.79 20.59 -9.23
N GLU A 188 -79.99 21.28 -10.37
CA GLU A 188 -79.30 20.99 -11.65
C GLU A 188 -77.78 21.08 -11.48
N LEU A 189 -77.26 22.18 -10.93
CA LEU A 189 -75.82 22.38 -10.73
C LEU A 189 -75.20 21.37 -9.75
N LYS A 190 -75.96 20.88 -8.75
CA LYS A 190 -75.52 19.76 -7.90
C LYS A 190 -75.36 18.48 -8.72
N MET A 191 -76.37 18.11 -9.52
CA MET A 191 -76.35 16.91 -10.35
C MET A 191 -75.22 16.94 -11.39
N GLU A 192 -74.99 18.10 -12.03
CA GLU A 192 -73.89 18.30 -12.97
C GLU A 192 -72.51 18.22 -12.28
N ASN A 193 -72.36 18.83 -11.10
CA ASN A 193 -71.10 18.76 -10.34
C ASN A 193 -70.83 17.34 -9.80
N GLU A 194 -71.85 16.63 -9.32
CA GLU A 194 -71.70 15.23 -8.89
C GLU A 194 -71.35 14.31 -10.06
N TYR A 195 -71.98 14.50 -11.23
CA TYR A 195 -71.63 13.80 -12.46
C TYR A 195 -70.17 14.08 -12.88
N GLN A 196 -69.74 15.34 -12.86
CA GLN A 196 -68.34 15.73 -13.12
C GLN A 196 -67.36 15.13 -12.11
N LEU A 197 -67.75 14.99 -10.83
CA LEU A 197 -66.93 14.30 -9.82
C LEU A 197 -66.75 12.82 -10.17
N ARG A 198 -67.86 12.09 -10.38
CA ARG A 198 -67.83 10.67 -10.76
C ARG A 198 -67.03 10.43 -12.04
N LEU A 199 -67.12 11.34 -13.01
CA LEU A 199 -66.39 11.23 -14.29
C LEU A 199 -64.88 11.49 -14.13
N LYS A 200 -64.47 12.37 -13.19
CA LYS A 200 -63.07 12.52 -12.77
C LYS A 200 -62.58 11.31 -11.98
N ASP A 201 -63.37 10.80 -11.04
CA ASP A 201 -63.03 9.60 -10.27
C ASP A 201 -62.86 8.37 -11.18
N MET A 202 -63.70 8.24 -12.22
CA MET A 202 -63.53 7.20 -13.23
C MET A 202 -62.20 7.36 -13.99
N ASN A 203 -61.90 8.57 -14.49
CA ASN A 203 -60.63 8.87 -15.16
C ASN A 203 -59.41 8.62 -14.26
N TYR A 204 -59.47 9.00 -12.97
CA TYR A 204 -58.37 8.75 -12.02
C TYR A 204 -58.21 7.26 -11.72
N ASN A 205 -59.29 6.50 -11.55
CA ASN A 205 -59.21 5.04 -11.37
C ASN A 205 -58.65 4.35 -12.62
N GLU A 206 -59.03 4.79 -13.81
CA GLU A 206 -58.49 4.29 -15.08
C GLU A 206 -56.99 4.62 -15.21
N ARG A 207 -56.59 5.86 -14.89
CA ARG A 207 -55.19 6.31 -14.87
C ARG A 207 -54.34 5.55 -13.86
N ILE A 208 -54.88 5.23 -12.68
CA ILE A 208 -54.23 4.40 -11.66
C ILE A 208 -54.05 2.96 -12.18
N LYS A 209 -55.05 2.39 -12.85
CA LYS A 209 -54.93 1.06 -13.49
C LYS A 209 -53.86 1.07 -14.58
N GLU A 210 -53.86 2.05 -15.49
CA GLU A 210 -52.84 2.19 -16.54
C GLU A 210 -51.41 2.20 -15.96
N LEU A 211 -51.16 2.96 -14.88
CA LEU A 211 -49.84 2.99 -14.24
C LEU A 211 -49.53 1.68 -13.52
N THR A 212 -50.52 1.07 -12.87
CA THR A 212 -50.34 -0.18 -12.12
C THR A 212 -50.00 -1.34 -13.07
N GLU A 213 -50.70 -1.45 -14.21
CA GLU A 213 -50.39 -2.44 -15.25
C GLU A 213 -49.01 -2.20 -15.89
N LYS A 214 -48.62 -0.95 -16.14
CA LYS A 214 -47.27 -0.61 -16.62
C LYS A 214 -46.19 -1.01 -15.62
N PHE A 215 -46.34 -0.69 -14.34
CA PHE A 215 -45.39 -1.11 -13.30
C PHE A 215 -45.35 -2.64 -13.10
N ILE A 216 -46.48 -3.34 -13.28
CA ILE A 216 -46.50 -4.82 -13.28
C ILE A 216 -45.72 -5.35 -14.49
N GLN A 217 -45.92 -4.83 -15.70
CA GLN A 217 -45.17 -5.23 -16.90
C GLN A 217 -43.66 -4.90 -16.79
N GLU A 218 -43.30 -3.75 -16.25
CA GLU A 218 -41.90 -3.40 -15.96
C GLU A 218 -41.28 -4.35 -14.92
N MET A 219 -42.02 -4.69 -13.86
CA MET A 219 -41.57 -5.65 -12.85
C MET A 219 -41.43 -7.07 -13.43
N GLU A 220 -42.35 -7.53 -14.28
CA GLU A 220 -42.28 -8.85 -14.91
C GLU A 220 -41.19 -8.94 -15.98
N THR A 221 -40.98 -7.90 -16.80
CA THR A 221 -39.87 -7.85 -17.76
C THR A 221 -38.51 -7.75 -17.06
N LEU A 222 -38.38 -6.98 -15.97
CA LEU A 222 -37.18 -6.99 -15.13
C LEU A 222 -36.96 -8.36 -14.47
N LYS A 223 -38.02 -9.01 -13.97
CA LYS A 223 -37.94 -10.34 -13.35
C LYS A 223 -37.51 -11.41 -14.35
N THR A 224 -38.08 -11.45 -15.55
CA THR A 224 -37.66 -12.38 -16.62
C THR A 224 -36.24 -12.09 -17.10
N LYS A 225 -35.83 -10.82 -17.22
CA LYS A 225 -34.44 -10.46 -17.54
C LYS A 225 -33.46 -10.90 -16.44
N ASN A 226 -33.82 -10.76 -15.16
CA ASN A 226 -33.01 -11.24 -14.04
C ASN A 226 -32.93 -12.78 -14.01
N GLN A 227 -34.03 -13.47 -14.34
CA GLN A 227 -34.08 -14.92 -14.50
C GLN A 227 -33.15 -15.40 -15.63
N LEU A 228 -33.17 -14.74 -16.80
CA LEU A 228 -32.29 -15.04 -17.92
C LEU A 228 -30.82 -14.82 -17.56
N LEU A 229 -30.47 -13.66 -16.99
CA LEU A 229 -29.11 -13.35 -16.54
C LEU A 229 -28.56 -14.36 -15.52
N LYS A 230 -29.42 -14.94 -14.67
CA LYS A 230 -29.02 -16.06 -13.81
C LYS A 230 -28.69 -17.31 -14.61
N THR A 231 -29.57 -17.76 -15.51
CA THR A 231 -29.30 -18.95 -16.35
C THR A 231 -28.16 -18.76 -17.35
N GLU A 232 -27.80 -17.52 -17.66
CA GLU A 232 -26.64 -17.16 -18.49
C GLU A 232 -25.37 -17.21 -17.65
N LYS A 233 -25.36 -16.60 -16.45
CA LYS A 233 -24.29 -16.73 -15.46
C LYS A 233 -24.01 -18.19 -15.09
N GLU A 234 -25.04 -18.98 -14.79
CA GLU A 234 -24.94 -20.40 -14.45
C GLU A 234 -24.36 -21.23 -15.61
N ARG A 235 -24.62 -20.84 -16.86
CA ARG A 235 -24.03 -21.48 -18.05
C ARG A 235 -22.54 -21.13 -18.21
N GLU A 236 -22.17 -19.86 -18.05
CA GLU A 236 -20.77 -19.44 -18.12
C GLU A 236 -19.93 -19.99 -16.96
N GLU A 237 -20.48 -20.05 -15.74
CA GLU A 237 -19.82 -20.70 -14.60
C GLU A 237 -19.57 -22.19 -14.88
N ALA A 238 -20.55 -22.92 -15.40
CA ALA A 238 -20.37 -24.33 -15.80
C ALA A 238 -19.38 -24.49 -16.98
N TYR A 239 -19.37 -23.57 -17.94
CA TYR A 239 -18.41 -23.59 -19.05
C TYR A 239 -16.97 -23.34 -18.57
N HIS A 240 -16.77 -22.38 -17.66
CA HIS A 240 -15.48 -22.10 -17.04
C HIS A 240 -15.01 -23.25 -16.12
N GLU A 241 -15.92 -23.90 -15.40
CA GLU A 241 -15.60 -25.09 -14.58
C GLU A 241 -15.13 -26.26 -15.47
N ILE A 242 -15.79 -26.51 -16.59
CA ILE A 242 -15.35 -27.50 -17.60
C ILE A 242 -13.99 -27.13 -18.20
N GLN A 243 -13.76 -25.87 -18.57
CA GLN A 243 -12.48 -25.41 -19.10
C GLN A 243 -11.34 -25.53 -18.08
N LEU A 244 -11.60 -25.17 -16.82
CA LEU A 244 -10.65 -25.34 -15.71
C LEU A 244 -10.31 -26.82 -15.52
N GLN A 245 -11.31 -27.70 -15.54
CA GLN A 245 -11.09 -29.14 -15.39
C GLN A 245 -10.35 -29.76 -16.59
N GLU A 246 -10.58 -29.28 -17.82
CA GLU A 246 -9.82 -29.69 -19.01
C GLU A 246 -8.35 -29.26 -18.91
N VAL A 247 -8.07 -28.06 -18.39
CA VAL A 247 -6.70 -27.58 -18.13
C VAL A 247 -6.04 -28.37 -16.99
N MET A 248 -6.76 -28.67 -15.92
CA MET A 248 -6.26 -29.51 -14.82
C MET A 248 -5.95 -30.95 -15.28
N GLU A 249 -6.79 -31.54 -16.13
CA GLU A 249 -6.49 -32.86 -16.73
C GLU A 249 -5.27 -32.81 -17.66
N LYS A 250 -5.14 -31.79 -18.51
CA LYS A 250 -3.95 -31.62 -19.36
C LYS A 250 -2.69 -31.52 -18.50
N HIS A 251 -2.69 -30.67 -17.47
CA HIS A 251 -1.53 -30.50 -16.61
C HIS A 251 -1.22 -31.76 -15.78
N SER A 252 -2.24 -32.48 -15.30
CA SER A 252 -2.08 -33.77 -14.63
C SER A 252 -1.40 -34.81 -15.53
N ARG A 253 -1.82 -34.89 -16.80
CA ARG A 253 -1.18 -35.76 -17.80
C ARG A 253 0.25 -35.32 -18.13
N GLU A 254 0.50 -34.01 -18.28
CA GLU A 254 1.86 -33.47 -18.47
C GLU A 254 2.81 -33.82 -17.31
N VAL A 255 2.32 -33.74 -16.07
CA VAL A 255 3.08 -34.15 -14.88
C VAL A 255 3.34 -35.66 -14.91
N GLN A 256 2.34 -36.49 -15.23
CA GLN A 256 2.50 -37.94 -15.32
C GLN A 256 3.45 -38.37 -16.46
N ASP A 257 3.43 -37.67 -17.60
CA ASP A 257 4.36 -37.87 -18.71
C ASP A 257 5.78 -37.44 -18.33
N LEU A 258 5.95 -36.34 -17.61
CA LEU A 258 7.25 -35.90 -17.07
C LEU A 258 7.80 -36.86 -16.01
N GLU A 259 6.96 -37.36 -15.11
CA GLU A 259 7.32 -38.38 -14.11
C GLU A 259 7.72 -39.69 -14.78
N SER A 260 6.94 -40.19 -15.75
CA SER A 260 7.27 -41.43 -16.47
C SER A 260 8.56 -41.28 -17.28
N ALA A 261 8.78 -40.15 -17.96
CA ALA A 261 10.02 -39.85 -18.67
C ALA A 261 11.22 -39.61 -17.74
N SER A 262 10.99 -39.18 -16.49
CA SER A 262 12.02 -39.10 -15.44
C SER A 262 12.38 -40.49 -14.92
N ASN A 263 11.38 -41.31 -14.59
CA ASN A 263 11.54 -42.68 -14.13
C ASN A 263 12.22 -43.55 -15.20
N GLN A 264 11.88 -43.39 -16.49
CA GLN A 264 12.55 -44.10 -17.58
C GLN A 264 14.05 -43.71 -17.70
N LYS A 265 14.40 -42.43 -17.48
CA LYS A 265 15.81 -42.01 -17.41
C LYS A 265 16.50 -42.59 -16.19
N LEU A 266 15.83 -42.61 -15.03
CA LEU A 266 16.36 -43.19 -13.80
C LEU A 266 16.63 -44.69 -13.96
N MET A 267 15.73 -45.44 -14.62
CA MET A 267 15.94 -46.84 -14.99
C MET A 267 17.14 -47.01 -15.94
N MET A 268 17.26 -46.21 -17.00
CA MET A 268 18.41 -46.28 -17.91
C MET A 268 19.75 -45.91 -17.25
N GLU A 269 19.77 -44.99 -16.27
CA GLU A 269 20.98 -44.72 -15.48
C GLU A 269 21.25 -45.82 -14.44
N TYR A 270 20.22 -46.48 -13.91
CA TYR A 270 20.36 -47.64 -13.03
C TYR A 270 20.93 -48.85 -13.78
N GLU A 271 20.43 -49.14 -14.99
CA GLU A 271 20.97 -50.16 -15.90
C GLU A 271 22.44 -49.88 -16.23
N LYS A 272 22.79 -48.63 -16.63
CA LYS A 272 24.20 -48.23 -16.84
C LYS A 272 25.05 -48.36 -15.59
N TYR A 273 24.52 -48.03 -14.41
CA TYR A 273 25.24 -48.18 -13.15
C TYR A 273 25.50 -49.65 -12.84
N GLN A 274 24.51 -50.51 -13.06
CA GLN A 274 24.61 -51.96 -12.86
C GLN A 274 25.60 -52.60 -13.86
N ASP A 275 25.55 -52.20 -15.14
CA ASP A 275 26.54 -52.57 -16.16
C ASP A 275 27.94 -52.08 -15.78
N LEU A 276 28.08 -50.84 -15.30
CA LEU A 276 29.37 -50.29 -14.89
C LEU A 276 29.93 -50.99 -13.65
N GLN A 277 29.07 -51.35 -12.70
CA GLN A 277 29.43 -52.12 -11.51
C GLN A 277 29.87 -53.54 -11.87
N ALA A 278 29.13 -54.24 -12.74
CA ALA A 278 29.52 -55.55 -13.26
C ALA A 278 30.83 -55.48 -14.07
N ASN A 279 31.04 -54.42 -14.86
CA ASN A 279 32.30 -54.17 -15.56
C ASN A 279 33.45 -53.76 -14.64
N SER A 280 33.19 -53.25 -13.43
CA SER A 280 34.21 -53.02 -12.40
C SER A 280 34.60 -54.34 -11.75
N GLN A 281 33.62 -55.08 -11.23
CA GLN A 281 33.81 -56.41 -10.62
C GLN A 281 34.53 -57.37 -11.56
N LYS A 282 34.16 -57.41 -12.85
CA LYS A 282 34.87 -58.24 -13.84
C LYS A 282 36.33 -57.80 -14.03
N LYS A 283 36.63 -56.50 -14.01
CA LYS A 283 38.02 -56.01 -14.09
C LYS A 283 38.79 -56.31 -12.82
N GLU A 284 38.16 -56.20 -11.66
CA GLU A 284 38.75 -56.57 -10.36
C GLU A 284 39.08 -58.07 -10.34
N GLU A 285 38.15 -58.94 -10.76
CA GLU A 285 38.42 -60.37 -10.97
C GLU A 285 39.55 -60.64 -11.99
N ASP A 286 39.54 -59.96 -13.14
CA ASP A 286 40.54 -60.19 -14.19
C ASP A 286 41.92 -59.64 -13.81
N TYR A 287 41.98 -58.60 -12.97
CA TYR A 287 43.20 -58.15 -12.30
C TYR A 287 43.65 -59.11 -11.20
N GLU A 288 42.75 -59.67 -10.38
CA GLU A 288 43.11 -60.71 -9.42
C GLU A 288 43.66 -61.97 -10.11
N LYS A 289 43.06 -62.40 -11.22
CA LYS A 289 43.57 -63.52 -12.03
C LYS A 289 44.95 -63.21 -12.59
N GLN A 290 45.20 -61.98 -13.05
CA GLN A 290 46.53 -61.53 -13.47
C GLN A 290 47.52 -61.47 -12.30
N LEU A 291 47.11 -61.02 -11.12
CA LEU A 291 47.95 -60.96 -9.94
C LEU A 291 48.37 -62.38 -9.51
N ARG A 292 47.40 -63.29 -9.35
CA ARG A 292 47.63 -64.68 -8.96
C ARG A 292 48.50 -65.44 -9.97
N THR A 293 48.25 -65.30 -11.28
CA THR A 293 49.08 -65.95 -12.30
C THR A 293 50.51 -65.37 -12.36
N MET A 294 50.68 -64.07 -12.11
CA MET A 294 52.01 -63.47 -11.94
C MET A 294 52.69 -63.94 -10.66
N GLU A 295 51.97 -64.04 -9.54
CA GLU A 295 52.45 -64.56 -8.26
C GLU A 295 52.88 -66.02 -8.37
N GLU A 296 52.04 -66.90 -8.92
CA GLU A 296 52.37 -68.30 -9.23
C GLU A 296 53.58 -68.41 -10.16
N SER A 297 53.70 -67.56 -11.18
CA SER A 297 54.86 -67.58 -12.09
C SER A 297 56.15 -67.13 -11.38
N ARG A 298 56.04 -66.18 -10.45
CA ARG A 298 57.15 -65.70 -9.63
C ARG A 298 57.55 -66.73 -8.57
N GLU A 299 56.57 -67.43 -7.99
CA GLU A 299 56.78 -68.52 -7.04
C GLU A 299 57.51 -69.68 -7.73
N ARG A 300 57.00 -70.16 -8.88
CA ARG A 300 57.69 -71.18 -9.69
C ARG A 300 59.10 -70.78 -10.10
N MET A 301 59.33 -69.55 -10.56
CA MET A 301 60.71 -69.09 -10.86
C MET A 301 61.59 -68.93 -9.61
N MET A 302 61.02 -68.70 -8.43
CA MET A 302 61.76 -68.72 -7.17
C MET A 302 62.07 -70.16 -6.72
N GLU A 303 61.16 -71.11 -6.93
CA GLU A 303 61.37 -72.54 -6.71
C GLU A 303 62.46 -73.08 -7.65
N GLU A 304 62.32 -72.90 -8.96
CA GLU A 304 63.33 -73.28 -9.98
C GLU A 304 64.72 -72.68 -9.67
N LEU A 305 64.78 -71.42 -9.22
CA LEU A 305 66.03 -70.76 -8.84
C LEU A 305 66.61 -71.33 -7.53
N THR A 306 65.74 -71.73 -6.58
CA THR A 306 66.15 -72.36 -5.32
C THR A 306 66.67 -73.77 -5.59
N GLU A 307 65.95 -74.59 -6.35
CA GLU A 307 66.41 -75.92 -6.79
C GLU A 307 67.72 -75.84 -7.58
N PHE A 308 67.89 -74.83 -8.44
CA PHE A 308 69.17 -74.61 -9.14
C PHE A 308 70.31 -74.29 -8.17
N TYR A 309 70.09 -73.47 -7.14
CA TYR A 309 71.13 -73.18 -6.15
C TYR A 309 71.39 -74.35 -5.19
N ASP A 310 70.37 -75.12 -4.80
CA ASP A 310 70.55 -76.32 -3.95
C ASP A 310 71.19 -77.49 -4.73
N SER A 311 70.86 -77.66 -6.01
CA SER A 311 71.60 -78.54 -6.94
C SER A 311 73.06 -78.11 -7.03
N LYS A 312 73.34 -76.82 -7.19
CA LYS A 312 74.70 -76.29 -7.26
C LYS A 312 75.46 -76.36 -5.94
N LEU A 313 74.77 -76.27 -4.79
CA LEU A 313 75.33 -76.49 -3.46
C LEU A 313 75.64 -77.98 -3.23
N THR A 314 74.78 -78.89 -3.67
CA THR A 314 75.04 -80.34 -3.58
C THR A 314 76.12 -80.81 -4.55
N GLU A 315 76.23 -80.24 -5.75
CA GLU A 315 77.42 -80.39 -6.62
C GLU A 315 78.70 -79.89 -5.92
N LYS A 316 78.66 -78.71 -5.29
CA LYS A 316 79.85 -78.15 -4.62
C LYS A 316 80.23 -78.90 -3.35
N ASN A 317 79.26 -79.39 -2.58
CA ASN A 317 79.51 -80.24 -1.42
C ASN A 317 80.08 -81.60 -1.83
N SER A 318 79.50 -82.26 -2.85
CA SER A 318 80.03 -83.53 -3.34
C SER A 318 81.42 -83.40 -3.98
N ALA A 319 81.71 -82.32 -4.71
CA ALA A 319 83.05 -82.00 -5.20
C ALA A 319 84.03 -81.64 -4.06
N MET A 320 83.56 -81.03 -2.97
CA MET A 320 84.36 -80.82 -1.76
C MET A 320 84.63 -82.15 -1.04
N ASP A 321 83.68 -83.10 -1.05
CA ASP A 321 83.86 -84.43 -0.49
C ASP A 321 84.75 -85.34 -1.36
N THR A 322 84.78 -85.19 -2.69
CA THR A 322 85.81 -85.85 -3.51
C THR A 322 87.18 -85.25 -3.25
N LEU A 323 87.31 -83.92 -3.23
CA LEU A 323 88.58 -83.25 -2.94
C LEU A 323 89.09 -83.58 -1.52
N ASN A 324 88.21 -83.64 -0.52
CA ASN A 324 88.55 -84.07 0.84
C ASN A 324 88.97 -85.54 0.91
N ARG A 325 88.50 -86.39 -0.01
CA ARG A 325 88.92 -87.80 -0.13
C ARG A 325 90.27 -87.89 -0.82
N GLU A 326 90.44 -87.20 -1.95
CA GLU A 326 91.71 -87.08 -2.68
C GLU A 326 92.82 -86.51 -1.79
N ILE A 327 92.54 -85.51 -0.94
CA ILE A 327 93.49 -84.97 0.04
C ILE A 327 93.88 -86.02 1.09
N ARG A 328 92.95 -86.86 1.57
CA ARG A 328 93.25 -87.95 2.52
C ARG A 328 94.06 -89.07 1.86
N GLU A 329 93.70 -89.44 0.64
CA GLU A 329 94.39 -90.44 -0.17
C GLU A 329 95.82 -89.96 -0.45
N GLN A 330 96.00 -88.73 -0.96
CA GLN A 330 97.31 -88.11 -1.15
C GLN A 330 98.09 -87.97 0.17
N THR A 331 97.45 -87.62 1.29
CA THR A 331 98.16 -87.55 2.59
C THR A 331 98.69 -88.93 2.99
N MET A 332 97.91 -89.98 2.77
CA MET A 332 98.31 -91.36 3.07
C MET A 332 99.37 -91.87 2.10
N GLU A 333 99.30 -91.50 0.81
CA GLU A 333 100.38 -91.73 -0.17
C GLU A 333 101.66 -90.97 0.22
N TYR A 334 101.57 -89.68 0.59
CA TYR A 334 102.72 -88.90 1.07
C TYR A 334 103.33 -89.52 2.35
N ASP A 335 102.54 -90.02 3.30
CA ASP A 335 103.04 -90.70 4.50
C ASP A 335 103.67 -92.08 4.21
N VAL A 336 103.36 -92.70 3.08
CA VAL A 336 104.02 -93.94 2.61
C VAL A 336 105.28 -93.60 1.80
N THR A 337 105.18 -92.66 0.85
CA THR A 337 106.30 -92.17 0.03
C THR A 337 107.37 -91.52 0.89
N LYS A 338 107.00 -90.79 1.95
CA LYS A 338 107.96 -90.22 2.92
C LYS A 338 108.74 -91.32 3.63
N ARG A 339 108.10 -92.40 4.10
CA ARG A 339 108.79 -93.54 4.71
C ARG A 339 109.74 -94.23 3.73
N LEU A 340 109.31 -94.43 2.47
CA LEU A 340 110.17 -94.96 1.41
C LEU A 340 111.37 -94.04 1.12
N ILE A 341 111.17 -92.72 1.10
CA ILE A 341 112.26 -91.74 0.94
C ILE A 341 113.18 -91.71 2.15
N GLU A 342 112.68 -91.90 3.38
CA GLU A 342 113.51 -92.02 4.58
C GLU A 342 114.38 -93.30 4.51
N GLU A 343 113.80 -94.45 4.12
CA GLU A 343 114.53 -95.72 3.92
C GLU A 343 115.54 -95.69 2.76
N ASP A 344 115.22 -95.03 1.64
CA ASP A 344 116.15 -94.87 0.51
C ASP A 344 117.19 -93.75 0.74
N ALA A 345 116.90 -92.71 1.53
CA ALA A 345 117.89 -91.70 1.89
C ALA A 345 119.00 -92.28 2.78
N ASP A 346 118.64 -93.11 3.78
CA ASP A 346 119.63 -93.85 4.58
C ASP A 346 120.50 -94.78 3.69
N ARG A 347 119.92 -95.32 2.62
CA ARG A 347 120.61 -96.16 1.62
C ARG A 347 121.52 -95.34 0.69
N GLU A 348 121.06 -94.19 0.19
CA GLU A 348 121.84 -93.27 -0.65
C GLU A 348 122.99 -92.60 0.12
N ILE A 349 122.82 -92.30 1.42
CA ILE A 349 123.91 -91.80 2.28
C ILE A 349 125.04 -92.83 2.34
N LEU A 350 124.70 -94.12 2.41
CA LEU A 350 125.66 -95.22 2.41
C LEU A 350 126.40 -95.34 1.05
N GLU A 351 125.68 -95.28 -0.07
CA GLU A 351 126.27 -95.44 -1.42
C GLU A 351 127.06 -94.18 -1.86
N THR A 352 126.56 -93.00 -1.52
CA THR A 352 127.18 -91.70 -1.86
C THR A 352 128.56 -91.55 -1.23
N LYS A 353 128.73 -92.04 0.01
CA LYS A 353 130.02 -92.14 0.70
C LYS A 353 131.05 -92.94 -0.11
N ILE A 354 130.62 -94.00 -0.79
CA ILE A 354 131.47 -94.88 -1.62
C ILE A 354 131.77 -94.23 -2.98
N ARG A 355 130.83 -93.51 -3.59
CA ARG A 355 131.03 -92.88 -4.91
C ARG A 355 132.04 -91.73 -4.92
N TYR A 356 132.07 -90.89 -3.88
CA TYR A 356 132.91 -89.69 -3.88
C TYR A 356 134.43 -89.98 -3.83
N GLU A 357 134.86 -91.09 -3.22
CA GLU A 357 136.28 -91.50 -3.20
C GLU A 357 136.82 -91.90 -4.59
N ARG A 358 135.93 -92.26 -5.53
CA ARG A 358 136.32 -92.69 -6.88
C ARG A 358 136.33 -91.56 -7.91
N ARG A 359 135.27 -90.74 -7.98
CA ARG A 359 135.12 -89.71 -9.05
C ARG A 359 136.27 -88.70 -9.10
N LEU A 360 136.92 -88.43 -7.96
CA LEU A 360 138.10 -87.55 -7.87
C LEU A 360 139.31 -88.02 -8.73
N ARG A 361 139.29 -89.27 -9.19
CA ARG A 361 140.38 -89.88 -9.98
C ARG A 361 140.20 -89.72 -11.50
N GLU A 362 138.96 -89.61 -11.99
CA GLU A 362 138.62 -89.75 -13.42
C GLU A 362 138.59 -88.39 -14.16
N GLU A 363 138.31 -87.28 -13.47
CA GLU A 363 138.28 -85.91 -14.03
C GLU A 363 139.63 -85.38 -14.59
N ARG A 364 140.77 -86.05 -14.30
CA ARG A 364 142.09 -85.55 -14.69
C ARG A 364 142.50 -85.80 -16.15
N GLU A 365 141.82 -86.70 -16.87
CA GLU A 365 142.27 -87.17 -18.19
C GLU A 365 141.56 -86.51 -19.40
N ALA A 366 140.40 -85.89 -19.19
CA ALA A 366 139.56 -85.39 -20.29
C ALA A 366 140.13 -84.17 -21.05
N ASN A 367 141.01 -83.38 -20.41
CA ASN A 367 141.41 -82.04 -20.84
C ASN A 367 142.40 -81.98 -22.03
N ALA A 368 142.61 -83.08 -22.74
CA ALA A 368 143.76 -83.24 -23.66
C ALA A 368 143.44 -83.24 -25.17
N ARG A 369 142.18 -83.44 -25.60
CA ARG A 369 141.86 -83.75 -27.03
C ARG A 369 141.17 -82.64 -27.83
N LEU A 370 140.77 -81.52 -27.21
CA LEU A 370 140.07 -80.41 -27.89
C LEU A 370 141.03 -79.47 -28.65
N LYS A 371 141.75 -80.00 -29.65
CA LYS A 371 142.75 -79.22 -30.42
C LYS A 371 142.85 -79.56 -31.91
N GLY A 372 141.74 -80.03 -32.49
CA GLY A 372 141.60 -80.38 -33.90
C GLY A 372 141.21 -79.20 -34.80
N GLU A 373 140.11 -79.36 -35.54
CA GLU A 373 139.99 -78.75 -36.87
C GLU A 373 138.91 -77.65 -36.95
N SER A 374 139.37 -76.41 -37.09
CA SER A 374 138.56 -75.22 -37.40
C SER A 374 139.22 -74.48 -38.56
N GLY A 375 138.43 -73.93 -39.50
CA GLY A 375 139.01 -73.32 -40.70
C GLY A 375 138.04 -72.63 -41.67
N ILE A 376 137.60 -73.36 -42.69
CA ILE A 376 137.38 -72.78 -44.03
C ILE A 376 136.02 -72.06 -44.22
N MET A 377 134.99 -72.39 -43.44
CA MET A 377 133.60 -71.99 -43.74
C MET A 377 133.27 -70.49 -43.49
N LYS A 378 134.18 -69.72 -42.88
CA LYS A 378 133.85 -68.43 -42.22
C LYS A 378 133.85 -67.16 -43.10
N LYS A 379 134.16 -67.24 -44.41
CA LYS A 379 134.36 -66.05 -45.27
C LYS A 379 133.23 -65.71 -46.27
N LYS A 380 132.23 -66.57 -46.48
CA LYS A 380 131.11 -66.27 -47.41
C LYS A 380 129.91 -65.53 -46.79
N PHE A 381 129.86 -65.40 -45.46
CA PHE A 381 128.66 -64.94 -44.75
C PHE A 381 128.54 -63.41 -44.61
N SER A 382 129.65 -62.67 -44.69
CA SER A 382 129.69 -61.25 -44.30
C SER A 382 129.23 -60.24 -45.37
N SER A 383 129.06 -60.64 -46.63
CA SER A 383 128.56 -59.74 -47.69
C SER A 383 127.05 -59.63 -47.68
N LEU A 384 126.34 -60.77 -47.74
CA LEU A 384 124.88 -60.84 -47.82
C LEU A 384 124.14 -60.21 -46.62
N GLN A 385 124.79 -60.14 -45.46
CA GLN A 385 124.17 -59.52 -44.27
C GLN A 385 123.94 -58.01 -44.45
N LYS A 386 124.74 -57.32 -45.29
CA LYS A 386 124.75 -55.85 -45.31
C LYS A 386 123.60 -55.24 -46.12
N GLU A 387 123.23 -55.87 -47.25
CA GLU A 387 122.13 -55.44 -48.12
C GLU A 387 120.75 -55.68 -47.47
N ILE A 388 120.65 -56.67 -46.56
CA ILE A 388 119.40 -57.03 -45.87
C ILE A 388 118.96 -55.94 -44.88
N ASP A 389 119.89 -55.25 -44.24
CA ASP A 389 119.58 -54.34 -43.14
C ASP A 389 119.22 -52.91 -43.59
N GLU A 390 119.60 -52.50 -44.80
CA GLU A 390 119.21 -51.19 -45.38
C GLU A 390 117.71 -51.17 -45.76
N HIS A 391 117.24 -52.16 -46.53
CA HIS A 391 115.80 -52.26 -46.87
C HIS A 391 114.87 -52.45 -45.64
N ARG A 392 115.41 -52.93 -44.51
CA ARG A 392 114.67 -53.04 -43.24
C ARG A 392 114.38 -51.70 -42.56
N GLU A 393 115.11 -50.63 -42.87
CA GLU A 393 114.79 -49.29 -42.35
C GLU A 393 113.68 -48.60 -43.16
N GLU A 394 113.67 -48.76 -44.48
CA GLU A 394 112.65 -48.17 -45.35
C GLU A 394 111.26 -48.74 -45.05
N LEU A 395 111.15 -50.06 -44.89
CA LEU A 395 109.91 -50.74 -44.50
C LEU A 395 109.33 -50.23 -43.16
N LYS A 396 110.19 -49.88 -42.19
CA LYS A 396 109.73 -49.34 -40.90
C LYS A 396 109.08 -47.96 -41.05
N LYS A 397 109.64 -47.09 -41.91
CA LYS A 397 109.10 -45.73 -42.13
C LYS A 397 107.67 -45.81 -42.68
N TYR A 398 107.47 -46.52 -43.80
CA TYR A 398 106.15 -46.73 -44.40
C TYR A 398 105.15 -47.42 -43.44
N HIS A 399 105.61 -48.35 -42.59
CA HIS A 399 104.74 -48.98 -41.59
C HIS A 399 104.21 -47.96 -40.55
N THR A 400 105.06 -47.07 -40.03
CA THR A 400 104.62 -46.03 -39.07
C THR A 400 103.64 -45.02 -39.68
N GLU A 401 103.76 -44.74 -40.98
CA GLU A 401 102.88 -43.84 -41.72
C GLU A 401 101.52 -44.50 -41.99
N THR A 402 101.54 -45.78 -42.37
CA THR A 402 100.34 -46.64 -42.52
C THR A 402 99.56 -46.75 -41.21
N GLN A 403 100.23 -46.86 -40.06
CA GLN A 403 99.57 -46.87 -38.74
C GLN A 403 98.85 -45.54 -38.43
N LYS A 404 99.43 -44.39 -38.78
CA LYS A 404 98.81 -43.06 -38.58
C LYS A 404 97.56 -42.88 -39.46
N LEU A 405 97.63 -43.27 -40.72
CA LEU A 405 96.45 -43.19 -41.62
C LEU A 405 95.31 -44.09 -41.12
N ASN A 406 95.63 -45.31 -40.70
CA ASN A 406 94.65 -46.23 -40.12
C ASN A 406 94.04 -45.74 -38.79
N SER A 407 94.73 -44.92 -37.99
CA SER A 407 94.13 -44.35 -36.78
C SER A 407 93.15 -43.23 -37.11
N VAL A 408 93.42 -42.40 -38.13
CA VAL A 408 92.49 -41.37 -38.62
C VAL A 408 91.22 -41.99 -39.21
N ILE A 409 91.36 -43.03 -40.03
CA ILE A 409 90.22 -43.76 -40.63
C ILE A 409 89.26 -44.24 -39.54
N ARG A 410 89.74 -44.90 -38.48
CA ARG A 410 88.90 -45.40 -37.37
C ARG A 410 88.14 -44.32 -36.61
N HIS A 411 88.66 -43.09 -36.53
CA HIS A 411 87.92 -41.99 -35.92
C HIS A 411 86.78 -41.54 -36.83
N LEU A 412 87.05 -41.34 -38.12
CA LEU A 412 86.03 -40.96 -39.10
C LEU A 412 84.94 -42.04 -39.26
N GLU A 413 85.29 -43.33 -39.22
CA GLU A 413 84.33 -44.44 -39.20
C GLU A 413 83.40 -44.37 -37.99
N LYS A 414 83.94 -44.06 -36.80
CA LYS A 414 83.17 -43.91 -35.55
C LYS A 414 82.26 -42.69 -35.59
N ASP A 415 82.71 -41.57 -36.14
CA ASP A 415 81.91 -40.35 -36.28
C ASP A 415 80.77 -40.55 -37.29
N ILE A 416 81.03 -41.24 -38.40
CA ILE A 416 79.99 -41.69 -39.34
C ILE A 416 78.96 -42.61 -38.66
N GLN A 417 79.41 -43.52 -37.80
CA GLN A 417 78.51 -44.41 -37.06
C GLN A 417 77.64 -43.66 -36.03
N GLY A 418 78.21 -42.64 -35.37
CA GLY A 418 77.47 -41.73 -34.48
C GLY A 418 76.40 -40.93 -35.21
N LEU A 419 76.77 -40.26 -36.30
CA LEU A 419 75.84 -39.47 -37.13
C LEU A 419 74.71 -40.32 -37.72
N ARG A 420 74.98 -41.57 -38.11
CA ARG A 420 73.93 -42.51 -38.57
C ARG A 420 72.91 -42.82 -37.47
N LYS A 421 73.35 -42.99 -36.21
CA LYS A 421 72.45 -43.23 -35.08
C LYS A 421 71.60 -41.99 -34.76
N GLU A 422 72.20 -40.80 -34.83
CA GLU A 422 71.49 -39.52 -34.62
C GLU A 422 70.46 -39.22 -35.73
N ILE A 423 70.70 -39.69 -36.96
CA ILE A 423 69.71 -39.66 -38.05
C ILE A 423 68.56 -40.62 -37.75
N GLN A 424 68.85 -41.88 -37.39
CA GLN A 424 67.80 -42.87 -37.08
C GLN A 424 66.89 -42.42 -35.92
N GLU A 425 67.46 -41.89 -34.83
CA GLU A 425 66.68 -41.36 -33.69
C GLU A 425 65.79 -40.16 -34.09
N ARG A 426 66.22 -39.37 -35.09
CA ARG A 426 65.39 -38.30 -35.67
C ARG A 426 64.28 -38.86 -36.56
N ASP A 427 64.56 -39.86 -37.39
CA ASP A 427 63.56 -40.48 -38.28
C ASP A 427 62.47 -41.18 -37.47
N GLU A 428 62.82 -41.91 -36.41
CA GLU A 428 61.86 -42.49 -35.44
C GLU A 428 61.01 -41.38 -34.77
N THR A 429 61.65 -40.27 -34.35
CA THR A 429 60.95 -39.10 -33.78
C THR A 429 60.04 -38.39 -34.79
N ILE A 430 60.37 -38.43 -36.08
CA ILE A 430 59.53 -37.88 -37.17
C ILE A 430 58.33 -38.81 -37.41
N GLN A 431 58.54 -40.12 -37.50
CA GLN A 431 57.49 -41.11 -37.73
C GLN A 431 56.41 -41.06 -36.63
N ASP A 432 56.80 -40.93 -35.36
CA ASP A 432 55.85 -40.77 -34.25
C ASP A 432 55.07 -39.45 -34.32
N LYS A 433 55.69 -38.37 -34.80
CA LYS A 433 55.01 -37.08 -35.03
C LYS A 433 54.04 -37.16 -36.21
N GLU A 434 54.41 -37.80 -37.31
CA GLU A 434 53.54 -38.02 -38.46
C GLU A 434 52.32 -38.88 -38.11
N LYS A 435 52.53 -39.98 -37.38
CA LYS A 435 51.47 -40.83 -36.83
C LYS A 435 50.51 -40.03 -35.93
N ARG A 436 51.05 -39.20 -35.03
CA ARG A 436 50.24 -38.30 -34.18
C ARG A 436 49.50 -37.22 -34.98
N ILE A 437 50.08 -36.71 -36.07
CA ILE A 437 49.41 -35.78 -37.00
C ILE A 437 48.28 -36.48 -37.76
N TYR A 438 48.46 -37.74 -38.15
CA TYR A 438 47.41 -38.55 -38.78
C TYR A 438 46.22 -38.80 -37.83
N ASP A 439 46.49 -39.22 -36.59
CA ASP A 439 45.45 -39.42 -35.58
C ASP A 439 44.72 -38.10 -35.23
N LEU A 440 45.44 -36.98 -35.18
CA LEU A 440 44.83 -35.66 -34.99
C LEU A 440 44.00 -35.22 -36.20
N LYS A 441 44.44 -35.48 -37.45
CA LYS A 441 43.63 -35.24 -38.66
C LYS A 441 42.34 -36.05 -38.63
N LYS A 442 42.39 -37.33 -38.26
CA LYS A 442 41.22 -38.19 -38.14
C LYS A 442 40.24 -37.67 -37.09
N LYS A 443 40.73 -37.33 -35.88
CA LYS A 443 39.92 -36.70 -34.83
C LYS A 443 39.34 -35.34 -35.26
N ASN A 444 40.06 -34.56 -36.06
CA ASN A 444 39.53 -33.29 -36.57
C ASN A 444 38.37 -33.51 -37.57
N GLN A 445 38.47 -34.52 -38.45
CA GLN A 445 37.35 -34.91 -39.33
C GLN A 445 36.15 -35.48 -38.55
N GLU A 446 36.38 -36.14 -37.42
CA GLU A 446 35.32 -36.57 -36.50
C GLU A 446 34.67 -35.36 -35.82
N LEU A 447 35.46 -34.38 -35.36
CA LEU A 447 34.97 -33.10 -34.80
C LEU A 447 34.21 -32.25 -35.83
N GLU A 448 34.59 -32.25 -37.11
CA GLU A 448 33.82 -31.61 -38.18
C GLU A 448 32.44 -32.28 -38.36
N LYS A 449 32.36 -33.61 -38.29
CA LYS A 449 31.07 -34.33 -38.31
C LYS A 449 30.22 -33.99 -37.09
N PHE A 450 30.80 -33.95 -35.89
CA PHE A 450 30.10 -33.49 -34.69
C PHE A 450 29.63 -32.03 -34.82
N LYS A 451 30.44 -31.15 -35.42
CA LYS A 451 30.03 -29.77 -35.72
C LYS A 451 28.81 -29.73 -36.64
N PHE A 452 28.78 -30.51 -37.73
CA PHE A 452 27.59 -30.56 -38.61
C PHE A 452 26.33 -31.07 -37.88
N VAL A 453 26.45 -32.07 -37.01
CA VAL A 453 25.33 -32.57 -36.19
C VAL A 453 24.87 -31.51 -35.18
N LEU A 454 25.80 -30.78 -34.55
CA LEU A 454 25.50 -29.70 -33.62
C LEU A 454 24.89 -28.48 -34.34
N ASP A 455 25.41 -28.06 -35.49
CA ASP A 455 24.85 -26.99 -36.32
C ASP A 455 23.43 -27.34 -36.81
N TYR A 456 23.17 -28.62 -37.14
CA TYR A 456 21.82 -29.10 -37.43
C TYR A 456 20.92 -29.04 -36.19
N LYS A 457 21.38 -29.51 -35.03
CA LYS A 457 20.61 -29.46 -33.77
C LYS A 457 20.35 -28.02 -33.31
N ILE A 458 21.28 -27.10 -33.52
CA ILE A 458 21.11 -25.66 -33.25
C ILE A 458 20.05 -25.06 -34.18
N LYS A 459 20.00 -25.44 -35.47
CA LYS A 459 18.93 -25.02 -36.39
C LYS A 459 17.57 -25.58 -35.98
N GLU A 460 17.51 -26.85 -35.59
CA GLU A 460 16.28 -27.51 -35.11
C GLU A 460 15.75 -26.85 -33.83
N LEU A 461 16.63 -26.61 -32.85
CA LEU A 461 16.27 -25.91 -31.60
C LEU A 461 15.85 -24.46 -31.86
N LYS A 462 16.51 -23.73 -32.76
CA LYS A 462 16.07 -22.38 -33.17
C LYS A 462 14.67 -22.40 -33.78
N LYS A 463 14.35 -23.38 -34.63
CA LYS A 463 13.01 -23.56 -35.21
C LYS A 463 11.93 -23.94 -34.17
N GLN A 464 12.32 -24.45 -33.00
CA GLN A 464 11.42 -24.69 -31.87
C GLN A 464 11.30 -23.47 -30.92
N ILE A 465 12.28 -22.57 -30.94
CA ILE A 465 12.29 -21.31 -30.19
C ILE A 465 11.48 -20.23 -30.93
N GLU A 466 11.61 -20.14 -32.26
CA GLU A 466 10.91 -19.19 -33.14
C GLU A 466 9.38 -19.07 -32.92
N PRO A 467 8.58 -20.16 -32.80
CA PRO A 467 7.17 -20.04 -32.43
C PRO A 467 6.98 -19.50 -31.01
N ARG A 468 7.79 -19.95 -30.03
CA ARG A 468 7.72 -19.47 -28.64
C ARG A 468 8.09 -18.00 -28.50
N GLU A 469 9.01 -17.48 -29.32
CA GLU A 469 9.34 -16.05 -29.35
C GLU A 469 8.18 -15.21 -29.94
N ASN A 470 7.46 -15.74 -30.94
CA ASN A 470 6.22 -15.12 -31.44
C ASN A 470 5.09 -15.19 -30.39
N ASP A 471 4.91 -16.31 -29.69
CA ASP A 471 3.94 -16.43 -28.60
C ASP A 471 4.26 -15.42 -27.48
N ILE A 472 5.53 -15.31 -27.06
CA ILE A 472 5.99 -14.31 -26.09
C ILE A 472 5.77 -12.87 -26.58
N LYS A 473 5.86 -12.60 -27.88
CA LYS A 473 5.51 -11.29 -28.47
C LYS A 473 4.00 -11.04 -28.37
N ASN A 474 3.17 -12.00 -28.77
CA ASN A 474 1.72 -11.90 -28.71
C ASN A 474 1.23 -11.70 -27.27
N TYR A 475 1.75 -12.46 -26.30
CA TYR A 475 1.45 -12.28 -24.89
C TYR A 475 1.91 -10.92 -24.34
N LYS A 476 3.02 -10.36 -24.82
CA LYS A 476 3.43 -8.99 -24.44
C LYS A 476 2.49 -7.92 -24.98
N GLU A 477 2.02 -8.07 -26.21
CA GLU A 477 1.05 -7.16 -26.82
C GLU A 477 -0.30 -7.24 -26.08
N GLN A 478 -0.77 -8.46 -25.75
CA GLN A 478 -1.96 -8.69 -24.95
C GLN A 478 -1.85 -8.18 -23.49
N ILE A 479 -0.66 -8.30 -22.87
CA ILE A 479 -0.39 -7.70 -21.55
C ILE A 479 -0.46 -6.17 -21.63
N GLN A 480 0.09 -5.54 -22.68
CA GLN A 480 0.04 -4.08 -22.84
C GLN A 480 -1.40 -3.56 -23.08
N GLU A 481 -2.24 -4.31 -23.80
CA GLU A 481 -3.67 -3.98 -23.92
C GLU A 481 -4.38 -4.10 -22.56
N MET A 482 -4.14 -5.17 -21.80
CA MET A 482 -4.71 -5.37 -20.47
C MET A 482 -4.22 -4.31 -19.45
N GLU A 483 -2.94 -3.91 -19.50
CA GLU A 483 -2.38 -2.81 -18.69
C GLU A 483 -3.08 -1.47 -19.02
N ALA A 484 -3.35 -1.20 -20.30
CA ALA A 484 -4.07 -0.01 -20.73
C ALA A 484 -5.56 -0.02 -20.31
N GLU A 485 -6.21 -1.19 -20.28
CA GLU A 485 -7.55 -1.33 -19.71
C GLU A 485 -7.57 -1.15 -18.19
N LEU A 486 -6.61 -1.75 -17.46
CA LEU A 486 -6.44 -1.53 -16.03
C LEU A 486 -6.22 -0.05 -15.69
N GLU A 487 -5.42 0.68 -16.49
CA GLU A 487 -5.23 2.12 -16.28
C GLU A 487 -6.54 2.92 -16.50
N ARG A 488 -7.39 2.51 -17.45
CA ARG A 488 -8.74 3.08 -17.64
C ARG A 488 -9.66 2.79 -16.46
N PHE A 489 -9.68 1.55 -15.96
CA PHE A 489 -10.47 1.18 -14.79
C PHE A 489 -9.99 1.90 -13.52
N HIS A 490 -8.69 2.08 -13.32
CA HIS A 490 -8.16 2.90 -12.22
C HIS A 490 -8.61 4.37 -12.31
N LYS A 491 -8.60 4.96 -13.51
CA LYS A 491 -9.11 6.34 -13.73
C LYS A 491 -10.62 6.45 -13.47
N GLN A 492 -11.41 5.46 -13.89
CA GLN A 492 -12.85 5.40 -13.57
C GLN A 492 -13.11 5.22 -12.08
N ASN A 493 -12.38 4.32 -11.41
CA ASN A 493 -12.51 4.09 -9.97
C ASN A 493 -12.16 5.34 -9.16
N GLY A 494 -11.09 6.07 -9.51
CA GLY A 494 -10.77 7.36 -8.89
C GLY A 494 -11.88 8.40 -9.06
N GLN A 495 -12.49 8.48 -10.25
CA GLN A 495 -13.63 9.37 -10.49
C GLN A 495 -14.89 8.95 -9.69
N LEU A 496 -15.13 7.65 -9.52
CA LEU A 496 -16.20 7.13 -8.69
C LEU A 496 -15.94 7.40 -7.19
N GLU A 497 -14.70 7.27 -6.71
CA GLU A 497 -14.33 7.62 -5.34
C GLU A 497 -14.55 9.12 -5.04
N ILE A 498 -14.15 10.01 -5.96
CA ILE A 498 -14.45 11.45 -5.86
C ILE A 498 -15.96 11.66 -5.78
N THR A 499 -16.73 11.05 -6.67
CA THR A 499 -18.21 11.15 -6.69
C THR A 499 -18.83 10.64 -5.37
N ILE A 500 -18.30 9.54 -4.81
CA ILE A 500 -18.73 8.98 -3.52
C ILE A 500 -18.38 9.91 -2.36
N THR A 501 -17.23 10.58 -2.36
CA THR A 501 -16.87 11.55 -1.31
C THR A 501 -17.75 12.81 -1.37
N GLU A 502 -18.04 13.33 -2.56
CA GLU A 502 -19.01 14.42 -2.74
C GLU A 502 -20.41 14.05 -2.23
N LEU A 503 -20.92 12.87 -2.59
CA LEU A 503 -22.25 12.41 -2.16
C LEU A 503 -22.31 12.20 -0.64
N LYS A 504 -21.24 11.68 -0.02
CA LYS A 504 -21.12 11.58 1.44
C LYS A 504 -21.09 12.96 2.12
N GLN A 505 -20.43 13.96 1.52
CA GLN A 505 -20.41 15.32 2.04
C GLN A 505 -21.78 16.01 1.91
N LYS A 506 -22.47 15.82 0.77
CA LYS A 506 -23.85 16.29 0.55
C LYS A 506 -24.84 15.64 1.53
N HIS A 507 -24.76 14.32 1.74
CA HIS A 507 -25.56 13.62 2.77
C HIS A 507 -25.35 14.24 4.15
N LYS A 508 -24.09 14.47 4.55
CA LYS A 508 -23.78 15.05 5.86
C LYS A 508 -24.29 16.49 6.04
N SER A 509 -24.42 17.27 4.97
CA SER A 509 -25.08 18.59 5.04
C SER A 509 -26.57 18.44 5.35
N VAL A 510 -27.29 17.67 4.52
CA VAL A 510 -28.73 17.41 4.67
C VAL A 510 -29.06 16.74 6.01
N GLU A 511 -28.17 15.88 6.51
CA GLU A 511 -28.28 15.24 7.83
C GLU A 511 -28.15 16.26 8.98
N ASN A 512 -27.22 17.23 8.89
CA ASN A 512 -27.11 18.33 9.85
C ASN A 512 -28.34 19.26 9.79
N GLU A 513 -28.81 19.60 8.59
CA GLU A 513 -30.00 20.42 8.35
C GLU A 513 -31.26 19.74 8.95
N LEU A 514 -31.43 18.43 8.71
CA LEU A 514 -32.49 17.62 9.31
C LEU A 514 -32.41 17.56 10.84
N ILE A 515 -31.20 17.56 11.41
CA ILE A 515 -31.00 17.62 12.87
C ILE A 515 -31.40 19.01 13.42
N GLN A 516 -31.08 20.09 12.72
CA GLN A 516 -31.46 21.46 13.10
C GLN A 516 -32.99 21.64 13.05
N GLU A 517 -33.65 21.25 11.96
CA GLU A 517 -35.12 21.30 11.83
C GLU A 517 -35.84 20.44 12.88
N ARG A 518 -35.32 19.24 13.16
CA ARG A 518 -35.85 18.39 14.25
C ARG A 518 -35.67 19.03 15.62
N GLN A 519 -34.62 19.81 15.84
CA GLN A 519 -34.42 20.51 17.11
C GLN A 519 -35.34 21.73 17.23
N ALA A 520 -35.41 22.58 16.20
CA ALA A 520 -36.34 23.70 16.14
C ALA A 520 -37.81 23.25 16.35
N THR A 521 -38.21 22.13 15.73
CA THR A 521 -39.53 21.51 15.94
C THR A 521 -39.76 21.14 17.42
N ARG A 522 -38.77 20.51 18.09
CA ARG A 522 -38.86 20.17 19.53
C ARG A 522 -38.92 21.39 20.41
N ASP A 523 -38.19 22.45 20.07
CA ASP A 523 -38.14 23.69 20.86
C ASP A 523 -39.47 24.44 20.76
N VAL A 524 -40.10 24.46 19.58
CA VAL A 524 -41.47 24.94 19.37
C VAL A 524 -42.49 24.07 20.10
N GLU A 525 -42.41 22.73 20.01
CA GLU A 525 -43.26 21.83 20.80
C GLU A 525 -43.12 22.07 22.31
N ALA A 526 -41.90 22.33 22.79
CA ALA A 526 -41.63 22.62 24.20
C ALA A 526 -42.23 23.97 24.62
N MET A 527 -42.14 25.00 23.77
CA MET A 527 -42.84 26.28 23.97
C MET A 527 -44.36 26.07 24.06
N VAL A 528 -44.97 25.39 23.09
CA VAL A 528 -46.41 25.11 23.06
C VAL A 528 -46.85 24.31 24.29
N ARG A 529 -46.03 23.33 24.74
CA ARG A 529 -46.27 22.59 25.99
C ARG A 529 -46.19 23.48 27.24
N ARG A 530 -45.22 24.42 27.32
CA ARG A 530 -45.12 25.40 28.42
C ARG A 530 -46.35 26.32 28.45
N VAL A 531 -46.72 26.91 27.31
CA VAL A 531 -47.92 27.76 27.17
C VAL A 531 -49.18 27.00 27.60
N LYS A 532 -49.36 25.75 27.16
CA LYS A 532 -50.52 24.91 27.52
C LYS A 532 -50.59 24.64 29.03
N THR A 533 -49.46 24.37 29.68
CA THR A 533 -49.40 24.15 31.14
C THR A 533 -49.69 25.43 31.91
N ASP A 534 -49.07 26.56 31.53
CA ASP A 534 -49.32 27.85 32.19
C ASP A 534 -50.79 28.29 32.01
N LEU A 535 -51.38 28.07 30.82
CA LEU A 535 -52.80 28.33 30.56
C LEU A 535 -53.73 27.43 31.40
N PHE A 536 -53.40 26.14 31.55
CA PHE A 536 -54.14 25.23 32.42
C PHE A 536 -54.12 25.70 33.88
N ASN A 537 -52.95 26.17 34.36
CA ASN A 537 -52.82 26.77 35.68
C ASN A 537 -53.66 28.05 35.83
N CYS A 538 -53.76 28.89 34.79
CA CYS A 538 -54.66 30.05 34.77
C CYS A 538 -56.14 29.63 34.86
N VAL A 539 -56.56 28.58 34.14
CA VAL A 539 -57.94 28.07 34.18
C VAL A 539 -58.30 27.53 35.57
N GLY A 540 -57.34 27.00 36.34
CA GLY A 540 -57.55 26.64 37.75
C GLY A 540 -57.96 27.80 38.66
N LEU A 541 -57.69 29.05 38.26
CA LEU A 541 -58.03 30.27 39.02
C LEU A 541 -59.36 30.92 38.58
N ILE A 542 -60.14 30.28 37.69
CA ILE A 542 -61.34 30.88 37.06
C ILE A 542 -62.42 31.37 38.05
N GLN A 543 -62.41 30.88 39.30
CA GLN A 543 -63.36 31.28 40.34
C GLN A 543 -62.93 32.53 41.15
N ASP A 544 -61.68 33.01 41.02
CA ASP A 544 -61.23 34.29 41.59
C ASP A 544 -60.85 35.27 40.47
N PRO A 545 -61.70 36.26 40.14
CA PRO A 545 -61.43 37.25 39.10
C PRO A 545 -60.16 38.11 39.33
N LYS A 546 -59.70 38.28 40.58
CA LYS A 546 -58.48 39.07 40.89
C LYS A 546 -57.22 38.24 40.70
N ALA A 547 -57.21 36.99 41.17
CA ALA A 547 -56.13 36.06 40.91
C ALA A 547 -56.02 35.73 39.42
N LEU A 548 -57.14 35.45 38.74
CA LEU A 548 -57.20 35.17 37.31
C LEU A 548 -56.64 36.32 36.47
N LYS A 549 -57.08 37.57 36.72
CA LYS A 549 -56.55 38.75 36.01
C LYS A 549 -55.04 38.89 36.18
N SER A 550 -54.54 38.67 37.40
CA SER A 550 -53.11 38.77 37.71
C SER A 550 -52.30 37.67 37.01
N SER A 551 -52.84 36.45 36.98
CA SER A 551 -52.23 35.28 36.32
C SER A 551 -52.19 35.43 34.80
N ILE A 552 -53.27 35.92 34.18
CA ILE A 552 -53.31 36.20 32.72
C ILE A 552 -52.34 37.32 32.33
N VAL A 553 -52.19 38.36 33.17
CA VAL A 553 -51.17 39.41 32.92
C VAL A 553 -49.74 38.86 33.04
N ALA A 554 -49.49 37.92 33.96
CA ALA A 554 -48.21 37.23 34.05
C ALA A 554 -47.96 36.32 32.84
N LEU A 555 -48.96 35.56 32.39
CA LEU A 555 -48.92 34.74 31.17
C LEU A 555 -48.60 35.60 29.93
N TYR A 556 -49.27 36.75 29.78
CA TYR A 556 -49.05 37.68 28.68
C TYR A 556 -47.62 38.20 28.65
N LYS A 557 -47.07 38.65 29.79
CA LYS A 557 -45.66 39.06 29.85
C LYS A 557 -44.72 37.91 29.47
N LYS A 558 -44.86 36.76 30.13
CA LYS A 558 -43.99 35.58 30.00
C LYS A 558 -43.90 35.02 28.57
N HIS A 559 -44.97 35.13 27.77
CA HIS A 559 -45.05 34.49 26.43
C HIS A 559 -45.28 35.46 25.27
N ILE A 560 -45.60 36.73 25.51
CA ILE A 560 -45.91 37.73 24.46
C ILE A 560 -45.07 39.01 24.63
N HIS A 561 -44.45 39.28 25.78
CA HIS A 561 -43.82 40.58 26.05
C HIS A 561 -42.60 40.54 26.99
N GLU A 562 -41.53 39.84 26.58
CA GLU A 562 -40.14 40.23 26.90
C GLU A 562 -39.10 39.48 26.02
N ASP A 563 -38.62 40.14 24.96
CA ASP A 563 -37.46 39.68 24.15
C ASP A 563 -36.10 39.93 24.87
N LEU A 564 -36.12 40.51 26.08
CA LEU A 564 -34.94 40.83 26.87
C LEU A 564 -34.81 39.90 28.09
N ALA A 565 -34.09 38.80 27.86
CA ALA A 565 -33.18 38.14 28.79
C ALA A 565 -33.56 38.03 30.29
N GLY A 566 -34.06 36.84 30.69
CA GLY A 566 -33.64 36.27 31.97
C GLY A 566 -34.62 35.38 32.74
N ASP A 567 -34.80 34.11 32.35
CA ASP A 567 -34.80 33.00 33.33
C ASP A 567 -34.57 31.61 32.67
N ALA A 568 -33.33 31.35 32.22
CA ALA A 568 -32.94 30.08 31.58
C ALA A 568 -31.50 29.63 31.96
N THR A 569 -31.00 30.13 33.09
CA THR A 569 -29.57 30.02 33.49
C THR A 569 -29.10 28.58 33.71
N VAL A 570 -29.93 27.73 34.31
CA VAL A 570 -29.55 26.34 34.64
C VAL A 570 -29.41 25.45 33.40
N ASP A 571 -30.34 25.55 32.45
CA ASP A 571 -30.38 24.68 31.26
C ASP A 571 -29.35 25.14 30.20
N ALA A 572 -29.19 26.46 30.03
CA ALA A 572 -28.25 27.03 29.07
C ALA A 572 -26.78 26.75 29.44
N ASP A 573 -26.42 26.74 30.73
CA ASP A 573 -25.04 26.42 31.14
C ASP A 573 -24.76 24.91 31.11
N ILE A 574 -25.75 24.05 31.38
CA ILE A 574 -25.64 22.60 31.11
C ILE A 574 -25.41 22.35 29.61
N GLN A 575 -26.15 23.01 28.73
CA GLN A 575 -25.96 22.88 27.27
C GLN A 575 -24.61 23.43 26.80
N LYS A 576 -24.11 24.55 27.36
CA LYS A 576 -22.74 25.05 27.07
C LYS A 576 -21.67 24.07 27.55
N GLU A 577 -21.83 23.45 28.70
CA GLU A 577 -20.83 22.53 29.24
C GLU A 577 -20.80 21.22 28.44
N PHE A 578 -21.96 20.70 28.02
CA PHE A 578 -22.02 19.62 27.03
C PHE A 578 -21.42 20.03 25.68
N ALA A 579 -21.67 21.25 25.19
CA ALA A 579 -21.07 21.74 23.95
C ALA A 579 -19.53 21.83 24.05
N ARG A 580 -18.99 22.32 25.17
CA ARG A 580 -17.55 22.33 25.48
C ARG A 580 -16.95 20.93 25.55
N GLN A 581 -17.61 19.99 26.23
CA GLN A 581 -17.16 18.60 26.30
C GLN A 581 -17.17 17.95 24.91
N ARG A 582 -18.20 18.21 24.09
CA ARG A 582 -18.27 17.72 22.71
C ARG A 582 -17.18 18.35 21.84
N GLU A 583 -16.94 19.66 21.94
CA GLU A 583 -15.88 20.37 21.22
C GLU A 583 -14.47 19.89 21.65
N HIS A 584 -14.27 19.62 22.94
CA HIS A 584 -13.04 19.02 23.46
C HIS A 584 -12.82 17.62 22.89
N LEU A 585 -13.85 16.75 22.90
CA LEU A 585 -13.78 15.41 22.31
C LEU A 585 -13.57 15.45 20.79
N GLU A 586 -14.22 16.36 20.06
CA GLU A 586 -14.00 16.58 18.63
C GLU A 586 -12.57 17.06 18.33
N ARG A 587 -12.03 17.98 19.14
CA ARG A 587 -10.61 18.38 19.07
C ARG A 587 -9.67 17.22 19.39
N SER A 588 -9.95 16.40 20.41
CA SER A 588 -9.16 15.22 20.76
C SER A 588 -9.17 14.18 19.64
N VAL A 589 -10.33 13.86 19.07
CA VAL A 589 -10.46 12.93 17.94
C VAL A 589 -9.80 13.49 16.67
N CYS A 590 -9.87 14.80 16.43
CA CYS A 590 -9.13 15.45 15.35
C CYS A 590 -7.61 15.34 15.58
N GLY A 591 -7.14 15.56 16.81
CA GLY A 591 -5.75 15.39 17.21
C GLY A 591 -5.24 13.96 17.04
N LEU A 592 -6.01 12.96 17.48
CA LEU A 592 -5.71 11.53 17.32
C LEU A 592 -5.69 11.13 15.84
N ARG A 593 -6.64 11.60 15.02
CA ARG A 593 -6.63 11.38 13.56
C ARG A 593 -5.41 12.02 12.89
N LYS A 594 -4.98 13.21 13.33
CA LYS A 594 -3.76 13.86 12.84
C LYS A 594 -2.49 13.14 13.28
N LYS A 595 -2.43 12.60 14.51
CA LYS A 595 -1.36 11.70 14.95
C LYS A 595 -1.31 10.45 14.07
N LEU A 596 -2.40 9.69 14.01
CA LEU A 596 -2.48 8.45 13.21
C LEU A 596 -2.11 8.66 11.73
N ALA A 597 -2.54 9.76 11.11
CA ALA A 597 -2.15 10.09 9.74
C ALA A 597 -0.66 10.43 9.61
N LYS A 598 -0.08 11.15 10.58
CA LYS A 598 1.35 11.45 10.64
C LYS A 598 2.19 10.19 10.88
N ASP A 599 1.73 9.30 11.77
CA ASP A 599 2.42 8.04 12.08
C ASP A 599 2.35 7.07 10.90
N SER A 600 1.22 7.03 10.19
CA SER A 600 1.08 6.29 8.92
C SER A 600 2.06 6.80 7.85
N GLU A 601 2.24 8.13 7.73
CA GLU A 601 3.19 8.73 6.81
C GLU A 601 4.65 8.51 7.25
N LEU A 602 4.94 8.54 8.56
CA LEU A 602 6.26 8.18 9.10
C LEU A 602 6.59 6.70 8.86
N HIS A 603 5.62 5.80 9.00
CA HIS A 603 5.78 4.39 8.60
C HIS A 603 6.01 4.24 7.10
N ARG A 604 5.30 5.01 6.25
CA ARG A 604 5.50 5.01 4.79
C ARG A 604 6.90 5.49 4.41
N ILE A 605 7.37 6.59 5.01
CA ILE A 605 8.72 7.12 4.81
C ILE A 605 9.77 6.13 5.32
N GLY A 606 9.56 5.54 6.50
CA GLY A 606 10.45 4.51 7.07
C GLY A 606 10.56 3.27 6.19
N TYR A 607 9.45 2.77 5.65
CA TYR A 607 9.42 1.64 4.72
C TYR A 607 10.17 1.95 3.42
N VAL A 608 9.97 3.15 2.84
CA VAL A 608 10.74 3.60 1.67
C VAL A 608 12.23 3.70 1.97
N ARG A 609 12.62 4.21 3.14
CA ARG A 609 14.03 4.30 3.56
C ARG A 609 14.65 2.91 3.71
N ILE A 610 13.96 1.97 4.36
CA ILE A 610 14.38 0.58 4.49
C ILE A 610 14.47 -0.12 3.13
N MET A 611 13.56 0.15 2.18
CA MET A 611 13.71 -0.34 0.80
C MET A 611 14.95 0.24 0.10
N GLN A 612 15.24 1.54 0.27
CA GLN A 612 16.43 2.16 -0.31
C GLN A 612 17.72 1.58 0.30
N GLU A 613 17.79 1.44 1.63
CA GLU A 613 18.89 0.78 2.35
C GLU A 613 19.10 -0.66 1.85
N ASN A 614 18.03 -1.45 1.70
CA ASN A 614 18.10 -2.80 1.14
C ASN A 614 18.58 -2.81 -0.32
N VAL A 615 18.16 -1.86 -1.16
CA VAL A 615 18.63 -1.74 -2.56
C VAL A 615 20.12 -1.41 -2.61
N THR A 616 20.63 -0.52 -1.73
CA THR A 616 22.06 -0.25 -1.63
C THR A 616 22.85 -1.47 -1.14
N LEU A 617 22.37 -2.19 -0.11
CA LEU A 617 22.99 -3.42 0.38
C LEU A 617 23.02 -4.53 -0.68
N ILE A 618 21.96 -4.67 -1.50
CA ILE A 618 21.94 -5.58 -2.65
C ILE A 618 22.97 -5.14 -3.71
N GLY A 619 23.15 -3.82 -3.91
CA GLY A 619 24.21 -3.26 -4.75
C GLY A 619 25.61 -3.64 -4.26
N GLU A 620 25.89 -3.46 -2.97
CA GLU A 620 27.14 -3.81 -2.30
C GLU A 620 27.42 -5.32 -2.35
N ILE A 621 26.44 -6.17 -2.02
CA ILE A 621 26.53 -7.63 -2.15
C ILE A 621 26.88 -8.02 -3.60
N ASN A 622 26.33 -7.33 -4.60
CA ASN A 622 26.65 -7.60 -6.01
C ASN A 622 27.98 -7.00 -6.49
N ASN A 623 28.52 -5.98 -5.82
CA ASN A 623 29.91 -5.53 -5.99
C ASN A 623 30.87 -6.56 -5.37
N LEU A 624 30.66 -6.94 -4.10
CA LEU A 624 31.45 -7.95 -3.39
C LEU A 624 31.45 -9.30 -4.11
N ARG A 625 30.32 -9.72 -4.72
CA ARG A 625 30.27 -10.92 -5.58
C ARG A 625 31.11 -10.80 -6.85
N ARG A 626 31.21 -9.60 -7.45
CA ARG A 626 32.10 -9.33 -8.60
C ARG A 626 33.56 -9.31 -8.19
N GLU A 627 33.89 -8.70 -7.06
CA GLU A 627 35.25 -8.66 -6.50
C GLU A 627 35.72 -10.05 -6.08
N LEU A 628 34.89 -10.83 -5.39
CA LEU A 628 35.19 -12.22 -5.02
C LEU A 628 35.40 -13.09 -6.27
N LYS A 629 34.65 -12.86 -7.36
CA LYS A 629 34.90 -13.50 -8.66
C LYS A 629 36.23 -13.05 -9.29
N LEU A 630 36.55 -11.76 -9.25
CA LEU A 630 37.84 -11.23 -9.72
C LEU A 630 39.01 -11.82 -8.93
N CYS A 631 38.91 -11.88 -7.60
CA CYS A 631 39.92 -12.50 -6.74
C CYS A 631 40.05 -14.00 -6.97
N ARG A 632 38.95 -14.74 -7.21
CA ARG A 632 39.01 -16.15 -7.63
C ARG A 632 39.71 -16.32 -8.98
N ASN A 633 39.39 -15.49 -9.96
CA ASN A 633 40.10 -15.49 -11.26
C ASN A 633 41.59 -15.21 -11.05
N ARG A 634 41.94 -14.19 -10.25
CA ARG A 634 43.32 -13.82 -9.91
C ARG A 634 44.08 -14.96 -9.21
N VAL A 635 43.42 -15.71 -8.34
CA VAL A 635 43.97 -16.92 -7.72
C VAL A 635 44.21 -18.00 -8.76
N THR A 636 43.25 -18.30 -9.64
CA THR A 636 43.47 -19.32 -10.70
C THR A 636 44.51 -18.89 -11.75
N GLU A 637 44.65 -17.59 -12.03
CA GLU A 637 45.73 -17.03 -12.85
C GLU A 637 47.10 -17.24 -12.17
N LEU A 638 47.19 -17.04 -10.85
CA LEU A 638 48.41 -17.26 -10.08
C LEU A 638 48.74 -18.75 -9.93
N GLU A 639 47.75 -19.62 -9.69
CA GLU A 639 47.92 -21.09 -9.69
C GLU A 639 48.45 -21.60 -11.04
N ALA A 640 47.93 -21.05 -12.15
CA ALA A 640 48.41 -21.36 -13.50
C ALA A 640 49.81 -20.81 -13.78
N ALA A 641 50.11 -19.57 -13.37
CA ALA A 641 51.43 -18.96 -13.52
C ALA A 641 52.52 -19.65 -12.69
N LEU A 642 52.14 -20.28 -11.56
CA LEU A 642 53.01 -21.11 -10.73
C LEU A 642 53.09 -22.58 -11.21
N GLY A 643 52.39 -22.95 -12.29
CA GLY A 643 52.44 -24.29 -12.89
C GLY A 643 51.81 -25.40 -12.04
N LEU A 644 50.97 -25.06 -11.05
CA LEU A 644 50.50 -25.98 -10.01
C LEU A 644 49.37 -26.90 -10.50
N ASN A 645 49.77 -28.01 -11.12
CA ASN A 645 48.84 -29.04 -11.59
C ASN A 645 48.30 -29.89 -10.42
N ARG A 646 46.97 -30.09 -10.36
CA ARG A 646 46.23 -30.69 -9.22
C ARG A 646 46.58 -32.15 -8.83
N LYS A 647 47.61 -32.76 -9.42
CA LYS A 647 47.98 -34.18 -9.23
C LYS A 647 49.25 -34.42 -8.40
N GLN A 648 49.85 -33.40 -7.79
CA GLN A 648 50.98 -33.54 -6.85
C GLN A 648 50.74 -32.70 -5.58
N GLY A 649 49.86 -33.20 -4.70
CA GLY A 649 49.23 -32.37 -3.66
C GLY A 649 50.05 -31.99 -2.42
N GLU A 650 51.13 -32.72 -2.10
CA GLU A 650 51.80 -32.60 -0.78
C GLU A 650 53.10 -31.80 -0.83
N ASN A 651 54.04 -32.12 -1.72
CA ASN A 651 55.32 -31.39 -1.82
C ASN A 651 55.12 -29.91 -2.15
N ALA A 652 54.13 -29.58 -3.00
CA ALA A 652 53.76 -28.19 -3.30
C ALA A 652 53.19 -27.45 -2.07
N ARG A 653 52.41 -28.14 -1.22
CA ARG A 653 51.90 -27.57 0.04
C ARG A 653 53.01 -27.31 1.05
N GLN A 654 53.98 -28.21 1.20
CA GLN A 654 55.11 -28.02 2.11
C GLN A 654 55.98 -26.82 1.71
N LEU A 655 56.27 -26.66 0.41
CA LEU A 655 57.00 -25.49 -0.11
C LEU A 655 56.24 -24.17 0.15
N LEU A 656 54.93 -24.13 -0.09
CA LEU A 656 54.11 -22.94 0.20
C LEU A 656 54.12 -22.58 1.70
N ILE A 657 54.07 -23.57 2.60
CA ILE A 657 54.15 -23.33 4.05
C ILE A 657 55.52 -22.79 4.47
N GLN A 658 56.62 -23.26 3.84
CA GLN A 658 57.96 -22.72 4.10
C GLN A 658 58.14 -21.29 3.58
N VAL A 659 57.61 -20.96 2.40
CA VAL A 659 57.67 -19.60 1.84
C VAL A 659 56.81 -18.62 2.64
N ALA A 660 55.60 -19.02 3.05
CA ALA A 660 54.68 -18.17 3.81
C ALA A 660 55.24 -17.77 5.19
N LYS A 661 55.97 -18.67 5.88
CA LYS A 661 56.54 -18.39 7.21
C LYS A 661 57.55 -17.25 7.26
N ASN A 662 58.19 -16.91 6.15
CA ASN A 662 59.32 -15.95 6.13
C ASN A 662 58.93 -14.52 5.73
N ARG A 663 57.64 -14.20 5.55
CA ARG A 663 57.13 -12.83 5.38
C ARG A 663 55.75 -12.63 6.04
N PRO A 664 55.68 -12.26 7.33
CA PRO A 664 54.46 -11.68 7.88
C PRO A 664 54.15 -10.38 7.12
N ASN A 665 53.02 -10.34 6.41
CA ASN A 665 52.63 -9.17 5.64
C ASN A 665 51.92 -8.20 6.57
N ALA A 666 52.69 -7.36 7.27
CA ALA A 666 52.25 -6.59 8.45
C ALA A 666 50.94 -5.79 8.28
N VAL A 667 50.58 -5.39 7.05
CA VAL A 667 49.28 -4.77 6.74
C VAL A 667 48.12 -5.70 7.06
N LEU A 668 48.16 -6.96 6.60
CA LEU A 668 47.11 -7.96 6.87
C LEU A 668 47.03 -8.35 8.35
N GLU A 669 48.15 -8.29 9.07
CA GLU A 669 48.20 -8.59 10.50
C GLU A 669 47.62 -7.45 11.35
N VAL A 670 47.81 -6.19 10.91
CA VAL A 670 47.14 -5.01 11.47
C VAL A 670 45.66 -4.97 11.11
N GLU A 671 45.28 -5.26 9.86
CA GLU A 671 43.87 -5.37 9.43
C GLU A 671 43.14 -6.47 10.20
N PHE A 672 43.77 -7.64 10.40
CA PHE A 672 43.20 -8.71 11.22
C PHE A 672 43.03 -8.29 12.68
N GLN A 673 44.01 -7.61 13.29
CA GLN A 673 43.86 -7.06 14.65
C GLN A 673 42.79 -5.97 14.74
N GLN A 674 42.62 -5.13 13.70
CA GLN A 674 41.55 -4.13 13.66
C GLN A 674 40.17 -4.79 13.54
N ALA A 675 40.02 -5.79 12.66
CA ALA A 675 38.80 -6.57 12.54
C ALA A 675 38.46 -7.33 13.83
N GLN A 676 39.47 -7.90 14.50
CA GLN A 676 39.29 -8.61 15.77
C GLN A 676 38.86 -7.66 16.90
N ARG A 677 39.47 -6.49 17.04
CA ARG A 677 39.03 -5.46 18.01
C ARG A 677 37.63 -4.92 17.69
N ALA A 678 37.28 -4.77 16.42
CA ALA A 678 35.93 -4.38 16.01
C ALA A 678 34.90 -5.45 16.38
N LEU A 679 35.23 -6.73 16.22
CA LEU A 679 34.39 -7.86 16.62
C LEU A 679 34.24 -7.94 18.15
N GLU A 680 35.32 -7.75 18.91
CA GLU A 680 35.30 -7.69 20.38
C GLU A 680 34.42 -6.53 20.87
N ALA A 681 34.55 -5.33 20.31
CA ALA A 681 33.70 -4.18 20.63
C ALA A 681 32.22 -4.41 20.25
N GLN A 682 31.94 -5.10 19.15
CA GLN A 682 30.57 -5.49 18.79
C GLN A 682 29.99 -6.53 19.75
N GLN A 683 30.78 -7.52 20.18
CA GLN A 683 30.37 -8.51 21.17
C GLN A 683 30.08 -7.86 22.53
N GLU A 684 30.92 -6.92 22.96
CA GLU A 684 30.71 -6.18 24.21
C GLU A 684 29.46 -5.28 24.14
N LEU A 685 29.21 -4.63 22.99
CA LEU A 685 27.97 -3.87 22.75
C LEU A 685 26.73 -4.76 22.76
N ILE A 686 26.77 -5.93 22.10
CA ILE A 686 25.69 -6.92 22.11
C ILE A 686 25.42 -7.43 23.52
N MET A 687 26.47 -7.72 24.31
CA MET A 687 26.34 -8.15 25.70
C MET A 687 25.74 -7.05 26.58
N GLN A 688 26.09 -5.77 26.36
CA GLN A 688 25.46 -4.64 27.06
C GLN A 688 23.99 -4.47 26.67
N LEU A 689 23.64 -4.64 25.38
CA LEU A 689 22.25 -4.58 24.90
C LEU A 689 21.40 -5.74 25.45
N GLN A 690 21.93 -6.96 25.47
CA GLN A 690 21.30 -8.12 26.10
C GLN A 690 21.04 -7.88 27.59
N LYS A 691 22.05 -7.39 28.32
CA LYS A 691 21.92 -7.09 29.76
C LYS A 691 20.93 -5.95 30.04
N ARG A 692 20.78 -4.99 29.13
CA ARG A 692 19.72 -3.97 29.18
C ARG A 692 18.33 -4.55 28.89
N LEU A 693 18.20 -5.43 27.89
CA LEU A 693 16.95 -6.16 27.61
C LEU A 693 16.51 -7.03 28.79
N GLU A 694 17.43 -7.73 29.46
CA GLU A 694 17.16 -8.47 30.69
C GLU A 694 16.67 -7.55 31.83
N SER A 695 17.28 -6.37 32.00
CA SER A 695 16.81 -5.39 33.00
C SER A 695 15.45 -4.78 32.67
N ALA A 696 15.13 -4.57 31.38
CA ALA A 696 13.81 -4.11 30.95
C ALA A 696 12.73 -5.19 31.18
N GLY A 697 13.06 -6.46 30.91
CA GLY A 697 12.16 -7.60 31.11
C GLY A 697 11.74 -7.86 32.56
N GLN A 698 12.43 -7.28 33.55
CA GLN A 698 12.08 -7.39 34.97
C GLN A 698 11.08 -6.33 35.45
N ASN A 699 10.86 -5.23 34.71
CA ASN A 699 9.91 -4.16 35.04
C ASN A 699 8.60 -4.30 34.25
N SER A 700 7.94 -5.45 34.33
CA SER A 700 6.71 -5.79 33.59
C SER A 700 5.42 -5.14 34.15
N ASN A 701 5.45 -3.83 34.46
CA ASN A 701 4.30 -3.08 34.97
C ASN A 701 4.35 -1.56 34.64
N ASN A 702 4.42 -1.17 33.36
CA ASN A 702 3.74 0.02 32.79
C ASN A 702 3.93 0.07 31.25
N PRO A 703 2.99 0.68 30.48
CA PRO A 703 3.04 0.66 29.02
C PRO A 703 3.82 1.81 28.37
N ASP A 704 4.77 1.42 27.52
CA ASP A 704 5.17 1.99 26.21
C ASP A 704 5.63 3.46 26.01
N ASP A 705 5.30 4.45 26.85
CA ASP A 705 5.56 5.87 26.52
C ASP A 705 7.03 6.35 26.78
N ASP A 706 7.79 5.72 27.68
CA ASP A 706 9.15 6.20 28.05
C ASP A 706 10.26 5.75 27.08
N VAL A 707 10.16 4.54 26.52
CA VAL A 707 11.25 3.91 25.72
C VAL A 707 11.61 4.73 24.48
N LEU A 708 10.63 5.39 23.87
CA LEU A 708 10.83 6.22 22.68
C LEU A 708 11.61 7.51 22.98
N ASN A 709 11.41 8.09 24.16
CA ASN A 709 12.04 9.35 24.57
C ASN A 709 13.53 9.16 24.91
N GLU A 710 13.90 8.08 25.62
CA GLU A 710 15.32 7.80 25.92
C GLU A 710 16.13 7.49 24.65
N LEU A 711 15.56 6.74 23.69
CA LEU A 711 16.21 6.46 22.41
C LEU A 711 16.50 7.75 21.61
N GLN A 712 15.61 8.74 21.69
CA GLN A 712 15.80 10.03 21.03
C GLN A 712 16.85 10.92 21.74
N ALA A 713 17.05 10.75 23.06
CA ALA A 713 18.08 11.47 23.81
C ALA A 713 19.51 10.99 23.47
N VAL A 714 19.72 9.68 23.30
CA VAL A 714 21.04 9.09 22.98
C VAL A 714 21.56 9.54 21.60
N LEU A 715 20.67 9.82 20.65
CA LEU A 715 21.04 10.37 19.34
C LEU A 715 21.49 11.85 19.38
N CYS A 716 21.21 12.57 20.46
CA CYS A 716 21.50 14.01 20.57
C CYS A 716 22.77 14.34 21.38
N SER A 717 23.37 13.38 22.08
CA SER A 717 24.47 13.63 23.04
C SER A 717 25.89 13.55 22.45
N ASN A 718 26.07 13.00 21.24
CA ASN A 718 27.38 12.88 20.57
C ASN A 718 27.55 13.90 19.43
N GLN A 719 27.73 15.17 19.80
CA GLN A 719 28.47 16.16 19.02
C GLN A 719 29.69 16.63 19.85
N ILE A 720 30.62 17.37 19.22
CA ILE A 720 31.99 17.68 19.69
C ILE A 720 32.95 16.50 19.36
N SER A 721 34.08 16.68 18.65
CA SER A 721 34.71 17.91 18.12
C SER A 721 35.34 17.72 16.73
N GLU A 722 35.25 18.76 15.89
CA GLU A 722 36.18 18.99 14.78
C GLU A 722 37.23 20.03 15.18
N ALA A 723 38.51 19.75 14.97
CA ALA A 723 39.63 20.69 15.11
C ALA A 723 40.83 20.24 14.23
N PRO A 724 41.71 21.14 13.74
CA PRO A 724 42.13 21.04 12.34
C PRO A 724 43.65 21.02 12.04
N ALA A 725 43.95 20.81 10.74
CA ALA A 725 45.23 21.04 10.04
C ALA A 725 46.36 20.01 10.35
N GLN A 726 47.36 19.78 9.48
CA GLN A 726 47.95 20.62 8.43
C GLN A 726 48.33 19.87 7.15
N SER A 727 48.50 20.61 6.04
CA SER A 727 49.05 20.12 4.77
C SER A 727 50.58 20.20 4.71
N LYS A 728 51.23 19.26 4.01
CA LYS A 728 52.58 19.44 3.46
C LYS A 728 52.77 18.65 2.16
N GLN A 729 53.52 19.23 1.22
CA GLN A 729 53.70 18.73 -0.14
C GLN A 729 54.85 17.71 -0.23
N ILE A 730 54.75 16.75 -1.14
CA ILE A 730 55.90 16.24 -1.92
C ILE A 730 55.46 16.15 -3.39
N SER A 731 56.33 16.56 -4.31
CA SER A 731 56.05 16.71 -5.74
C SER A 731 56.38 15.44 -6.55
N PRO A 732 55.71 15.17 -7.68
CA PRO A 732 56.20 14.23 -8.69
C PRO A 732 57.33 14.87 -9.53
N LEU A 733 58.40 14.13 -9.84
CA LEU A 733 59.48 14.59 -10.71
C LEU A 733 59.74 13.63 -11.89
N ILE A 734 60.01 14.24 -13.04
CA ILE A 734 60.22 13.67 -14.38
C ILE A 734 61.64 13.07 -14.48
N THR A 735 61.92 11.95 -15.19
CA THR A 735 62.52 11.75 -16.56
C THR A 735 63.14 10.31 -16.60
N ALA A 736 63.59 9.60 -17.66
CA ALA A 736 63.66 9.80 -19.12
C ALA A 736 63.81 8.45 -19.90
N SER A 737 62.94 8.14 -20.88
CA SER A 737 63.26 7.22 -22.02
C SER A 737 62.17 7.30 -23.12
N LYS A 738 62.33 8.21 -24.08
CA LYS A 738 62.96 8.00 -25.42
C LYS A 738 62.10 7.24 -26.44
N SER A 739 61.67 7.99 -27.46
CA SER A 739 61.02 7.56 -28.70
C SER A 739 62.00 7.02 -29.75
N LEU A 740 61.48 6.25 -30.71
CA LEU A 740 62.06 6.03 -32.04
C LEU A 740 60.92 5.84 -33.07
N GLU A 741 61.21 6.09 -34.35
CA GLU A 741 60.22 6.19 -35.46
C GLU A 741 59.67 4.81 -35.93
N GLY A 742 58.57 4.71 -36.69
CA GLY A 742 57.67 5.74 -37.23
C GLY A 742 56.70 5.21 -38.31
N ASN A 743 56.29 6.10 -39.22
CA ASN A 743 55.52 5.89 -40.47
C ASN A 743 54.04 5.41 -40.42
N LYS A 744 53.13 6.30 -40.87
CA LYS A 744 51.94 5.95 -41.68
C LYS A 744 52.37 5.63 -43.13
N PRO A 745 51.56 4.94 -43.95
CA PRO A 745 50.43 5.54 -44.69
C PRO A 745 49.07 4.89 -44.29
N SER A 746 47.86 5.43 -44.45
CA SER A 746 47.26 6.44 -45.34
C SER A 746 46.91 6.01 -46.78
N SER A 747 45.81 5.25 -46.94
CA SER A 747 44.89 5.34 -48.09
C SER A 747 43.61 4.52 -47.84
N THR A 748 42.46 5.02 -48.32
CA THR A 748 41.13 4.38 -48.39
C THR A 748 40.61 3.71 -47.12
#